data_AF-A0ABD3YLF2-F1
#
_entry.id   AF-A0ABD3YLF2-F1
#
_cell.length_a   1.000
_cell.length_b   1.000
_cell.length_c   1.000
_cell.angle_alpha   90.00
_cell.angle_beta   90.00
_cell.angle_gamma   90.00
#
_symmetry.space_group_name_H-M   'P 1'
#
loop_
_entity.id
_entity.type
_entity.pdbx_description
1 polymer ?
#
loop_
_entity_poly.entity_id
_entity_poly.type
_entity_poly.pdbx_seq_one_letter_code
_entity_poly.pdbx_strand_id
1 'polypeptide(L)'
;MNYQVAVRALCEFTAKVGDLDLRFTPSPSAQEGMAGHATVVGRRGPGYLAELPLAGAYRNLLVRGRADGYDPARNCLEEIKTHRGDISRIPDNHRQLHWAQAKVYGWLLCALQDLEAIDLAVVYFNVMTQKETVFQESFSADELHAFFEEHCQRFVVWAEREMAHRAARDGALESLRFPWPQFRHGQRQLAEAVYRAARDGRHLMAQATTGIGKTLGTLFPQLKAMPGQGLDRLFFLSAKTPGRRLALEALASLRQDEPELPLRVLEHVARDKACEHPDKACHGDSCPLAKGFYDRLPAARLAALDGAWLDQARVREVAREHGICPYYLSQELSRWADVVVCDYNYYFDMSALLYALTALNEWKVALLVDEAHNLVERGRKMYTGELDQADFQDLRRIAPAKLKGALERVGRHWNQLHRDQELEYQVYPLAPELFILALQKAVTAITDHLSEQPDGNSLELLSFYLDAMAFCRLAEAFGEHSLFDITRRQTESGRVYSTLCLRNVIPAPFLAPRFEEAHSCTLFSATLTPAHYYRDLLGLPEDTAWIDVESPFRAEQLEVQVVRNLSTRYQHRAQSVRPICELMARQYRERPGNYLAFFSSYAYLEQVRERFVRDEPGVPVWVQARNMDESEREGFLEQFRNGGRGIGFAVLGGAFGEGIDLPGDRLIGAFVATLGLPQVNTVNEEIRQRMHNQFGDGYDYTYLYPGLQKVVQAAGRVIRTQQDEGVVWLIDDRFGRSEVRQLLPRWWTVRSCRLALPPPEPEAENSAPRKAPVPPARQRPARPKPEQAQGELGFNDF
;
A
#
# COMPACT_ATOMS: atom_id res chain seq x y z
N MET A 1 -24.02 -31.88 1.58
CA MET A 1 -23.96 -30.41 1.49
C MET A 1 -24.20 -30.03 0.05
N ASN A 2 -25.07 -29.05 -0.20
CA ASN A 2 -25.32 -28.56 -1.55
C ASN A 2 -24.47 -27.30 -1.78
N TYR A 3 -23.57 -27.32 -2.77
CA TYR A 3 -22.83 -26.16 -3.24
C TYR A 3 -23.75 -25.23 -3.99
N GLN A 4 -23.45 -23.93 -3.95
CA GLN A 4 -24.15 -22.96 -4.76
C GLN A 4 -23.15 -22.14 -5.55
N VAL A 5 -23.35 -22.03 -6.85
CA VAL A 5 -22.49 -21.24 -7.74
C VAL A 5 -23.34 -20.37 -8.66
N ALA A 6 -22.89 -19.14 -8.88
CA ALA A 6 -23.48 -18.28 -9.89
C ALA A 6 -23.10 -18.80 -11.29
N VAL A 7 -24.03 -18.74 -12.27
CA VAL A 7 -23.76 -19.12 -13.67
C VAL A 7 -22.48 -18.45 -14.20
N ARG A 8 -22.31 -17.15 -13.95
CA ARG A 8 -21.11 -16.41 -14.31
C ARG A 8 -19.83 -17.02 -13.72
N ALA A 9 -19.81 -17.31 -12.43
CA ALA A 9 -18.64 -17.88 -11.75
C ALA A 9 -18.32 -19.30 -12.26
N LEU A 10 -19.35 -20.10 -12.55
CA LEU A 10 -19.19 -21.42 -13.17
C LEU A 10 -18.51 -21.30 -14.53
N CYS A 11 -19.02 -20.44 -15.41
CA CYS A 11 -18.48 -20.23 -16.75
C CYS A 11 -17.07 -19.63 -16.71
N GLU A 12 -16.81 -18.62 -15.87
CA GLU A 12 -15.47 -18.04 -15.71
C GLU A 12 -14.42 -19.07 -15.26
N PHE A 13 -14.82 -20.05 -14.43
CA PHE A 13 -13.92 -21.10 -13.98
C PHE A 13 -13.69 -22.21 -15.01
N THR A 14 -14.73 -22.57 -15.76
CA THR A 14 -14.74 -23.80 -16.59
C THR A 14 -14.62 -23.54 -18.10
N ALA A 15 -15.06 -22.40 -18.60
CA ALA A 15 -15.14 -22.10 -20.03
C ALA A 15 -14.10 -21.09 -20.51
N LYS A 16 -13.26 -20.55 -19.61
CA LYS A 16 -12.21 -19.58 -19.97
C LYS A 16 -11.03 -20.28 -20.66
N VAL A 17 -10.66 -19.81 -21.84
CA VAL A 17 -9.62 -20.41 -22.71
C VAL A 17 -8.79 -19.33 -23.41
N GLY A 18 -7.75 -19.72 -24.15
CA GLY A 18 -6.93 -18.84 -24.97
C GLY A 18 -5.97 -17.94 -24.19
N ASP A 19 -5.63 -16.80 -24.79
CA ASP A 19 -4.54 -15.93 -24.34
C ASP A 19 -4.91 -15.11 -23.10
N LEU A 20 -3.92 -14.87 -22.24
CA LEU A 20 -3.93 -13.74 -21.35
C LEU A 20 -3.69 -12.50 -22.21
N ASP A 21 -4.64 -11.58 -22.23
CA ASP A 21 -4.52 -10.33 -22.97
C ASP A 21 -4.93 -9.17 -22.07
N LEU A 22 -3.96 -8.29 -21.80
CA LEU A 22 -4.14 -7.08 -21.00
C LEU A 22 -3.92 -5.83 -21.82
N ARG A 23 -3.94 -5.94 -23.15
CA ARG A 23 -4.17 -4.76 -23.98
C ARG A 23 -5.45 -4.09 -23.51
N PHE A 24 -5.44 -2.77 -23.57
CA PHE A 24 -6.56 -1.96 -23.12
C PHE A 24 -7.83 -2.42 -23.81
N THR A 25 -8.70 -3.11 -23.07
CA THR A 25 -9.99 -3.57 -23.56
C THR A 25 -11.05 -2.62 -23.02
N PRO A 26 -11.66 -1.81 -23.88
CA PRO A 26 -12.63 -0.80 -23.48
C PRO A 26 -13.84 -1.48 -22.83
N SER A 27 -14.04 -1.25 -21.55
CA SER A 27 -15.25 -1.68 -20.86
C SER A 27 -16.09 -0.45 -20.51
N PRO A 28 -17.42 -0.49 -20.74
CA PRO A 28 -18.33 0.49 -20.17
C PRO A 28 -18.20 0.54 -18.64
N SER A 29 -18.46 1.70 -18.05
CA SER A 29 -18.62 1.78 -16.59
C SER A 29 -19.80 0.91 -16.14
N ALA A 30 -19.88 0.55 -14.86
CA ALA A 30 -21.02 -0.21 -14.33
C ALA A 30 -22.37 0.49 -14.61
N GLN A 31 -22.41 1.82 -14.51
CA GLN A 31 -23.60 2.62 -14.82
C GLN A 31 -23.95 2.59 -16.31
N GLU A 32 -22.96 2.69 -17.19
CA GLU A 32 -23.17 2.58 -18.64
C GLU A 32 -23.62 1.17 -19.05
N GLY A 33 -23.08 0.14 -18.38
CA GLY A 33 -23.52 -1.24 -18.53
C GLY A 33 -25.01 -1.39 -18.20
N MET A 34 -25.43 -0.97 -17.01
CA MET A 34 -26.83 -1.02 -16.60
C MET A 34 -27.76 -0.22 -17.54
N ALA A 35 -27.36 0.98 -17.94
CA ALA A 35 -28.13 1.80 -18.87
C ALA A 35 -28.22 1.15 -20.27
N GLY A 36 -27.14 0.50 -20.71
CA GLY A 36 -27.11 -0.27 -21.95
C GLY A 36 -28.08 -1.46 -21.92
N HIS A 37 -28.06 -2.26 -20.84
CA HIS A 37 -29.03 -3.35 -20.64
C HIS A 37 -30.47 -2.82 -20.67
N ALA A 38 -30.75 -1.77 -19.91
CA ALA A 38 -32.08 -1.15 -19.89
C ALA A 38 -32.53 -0.65 -21.27
N THR A 39 -31.60 -0.13 -22.08
CA THR A 39 -31.89 0.32 -23.45
C THR A 39 -32.24 -0.85 -24.37
N VAL A 40 -31.48 -1.96 -24.32
CA VAL A 40 -31.76 -3.15 -25.13
C VAL A 40 -33.12 -3.75 -24.75
N VAL A 41 -33.38 -3.92 -23.45
CA VAL A 41 -34.65 -4.43 -22.93
C VAL A 41 -35.81 -3.52 -23.35
N GLY A 42 -35.65 -2.19 -23.26
CA GLY A 42 -36.67 -1.23 -23.68
C GLY A 42 -37.00 -1.25 -25.18
N ARG A 43 -36.16 -1.86 -26.02
CA ARG A 43 -36.43 -2.06 -27.45
C ARG A 43 -37.21 -3.36 -27.74
N ARG A 44 -37.41 -4.21 -26.74
CA ARG A 44 -38.18 -5.47 -26.87
C ARG A 44 -39.68 -5.22 -26.64
N GLY A 45 -40.52 -6.16 -27.07
CA GLY A 45 -41.98 -6.06 -26.98
C GLY A 45 -42.54 -6.38 -25.59
N PRO A 46 -43.85 -6.16 -25.34
CA PRO A 46 -44.48 -6.34 -24.02
C PRO A 46 -44.48 -7.79 -23.49
N GLY A 47 -44.20 -8.79 -24.33
CA GLY A 47 -44.09 -10.20 -23.94
C GLY A 47 -42.68 -10.63 -23.52
N TYR A 48 -41.69 -9.74 -23.58
CA TYR A 48 -40.30 -10.04 -23.21
C TYR A 48 -40.13 -10.10 -21.69
N LEU A 49 -39.51 -11.18 -21.21
CA LEU A 49 -39.23 -11.39 -19.79
C LEU A 49 -37.78 -11.00 -19.50
N ALA A 50 -37.56 -9.84 -18.87
CA ALA A 50 -36.22 -9.39 -18.48
C ALA A 50 -35.81 -9.91 -17.10
N GLU A 51 -34.50 -10.03 -16.86
CA GLU A 51 -33.91 -10.40 -15.54
C GLU A 51 -34.49 -11.71 -14.98
N LEU A 52 -34.62 -12.72 -15.83
CA LEU A 52 -35.29 -13.98 -15.51
C LEU A 52 -34.43 -14.82 -14.54
N PRO A 53 -34.86 -15.05 -13.28
CA PRO A 53 -34.14 -15.91 -12.37
C PRO A 53 -34.23 -17.37 -12.82
N LEU A 54 -33.09 -18.01 -13.00
CA LEU A 54 -32.98 -19.41 -13.40
C LEU A 54 -32.12 -20.18 -12.40
N ALA A 55 -32.50 -21.43 -12.15
CA ALA A 55 -31.76 -22.32 -11.27
C ALA A 55 -31.91 -23.78 -11.72
N GLY A 56 -30.85 -24.56 -11.53
CA GLY A 56 -30.84 -25.99 -11.81
C GLY A 56 -29.86 -26.70 -10.90
N ALA A 57 -30.15 -27.97 -10.63
CA ALA A 57 -29.32 -28.80 -9.76
C ALA A 57 -28.57 -29.86 -10.59
N TYR A 58 -27.30 -30.06 -10.28
CA TYR A 58 -26.48 -31.15 -10.77
C TYR A 58 -25.80 -31.83 -9.57
N ARG A 59 -26.19 -33.07 -9.24
CA ARG A 59 -25.74 -33.77 -8.02
C ARG A 59 -25.96 -32.91 -6.77
N ASN A 60 -24.89 -32.51 -6.12
CA ASN A 60 -24.84 -31.62 -4.95
C ASN A 60 -24.56 -30.15 -5.32
N LEU A 61 -24.60 -29.75 -6.59
CA LEU A 61 -24.40 -28.37 -7.03
C LEU A 61 -25.72 -27.73 -7.44
N LEU A 62 -26.03 -26.58 -6.86
CA LEU A 62 -27.07 -25.66 -7.30
C LEU A 62 -26.44 -24.55 -8.12
N VAL A 63 -26.71 -24.54 -9.42
CA VAL A 63 -26.33 -23.45 -10.31
C VAL A 63 -27.49 -22.48 -10.40
N ARG A 64 -27.25 -21.20 -10.15
CA ARG A 64 -28.29 -20.16 -10.25
C ARG A 64 -27.78 -18.87 -10.85
N GLY A 65 -28.67 -18.10 -11.44
CA GLY A 65 -28.35 -16.79 -11.99
C GLY A 65 -29.59 -16.06 -12.47
N ARG A 66 -29.37 -14.94 -13.14
CA ARG A 66 -30.41 -14.17 -13.83
C ARG A 66 -29.99 -14.05 -15.28
N ALA A 67 -30.79 -14.62 -16.19
CA ALA A 67 -30.62 -14.39 -17.62
C ALA A 67 -31.12 -12.97 -17.95
N ASP A 68 -30.44 -12.30 -18.88
CA ASP A 68 -30.76 -10.91 -19.21
C ASP A 68 -32.18 -10.77 -19.79
N GLY A 69 -32.60 -11.70 -20.65
CA GLY A 69 -34.02 -11.88 -20.93
C GLY A 69 -34.41 -13.02 -21.86
N TYR A 70 -35.72 -13.22 -22.03
CA TYR A 70 -36.31 -14.28 -22.85
C TYR A 70 -37.55 -13.76 -23.59
N ASP A 71 -37.66 -14.05 -24.89
CA ASP A 71 -38.84 -13.81 -25.72
C ASP A 71 -39.60 -15.14 -25.94
N PRO A 72 -40.72 -15.38 -25.22
CA PRO A 72 -41.52 -16.59 -25.37
C PRO A 72 -42.15 -16.75 -26.75
N ALA A 73 -42.43 -15.65 -27.46
CA ALA A 73 -43.07 -15.71 -28.77
C ALA A 73 -42.10 -16.22 -29.85
N ARG A 74 -40.80 -15.97 -29.65
CA ARG A 74 -39.72 -16.43 -30.54
C ARG A 74 -38.99 -17.65 -30.01
N ASN A 75 -39.30 -18.08 -28.78
CA ASN A 75 -38.54 -19.07 -28.04
C ASN A 75 -37.03 -18.77 -28.04
N CYS A 76 -36.67 -17.52 -27.72
CA CYS A 76 -35.29 -17.02 -27.81
C CYS A 76 -34.83 -16.41 -26.48
N LEU A 77 -33.75 -16.94 -25.90
CA LEU A 77 -33.09 -16.39 -24.71
C LEU A 77 -31.92 -15.50 -25.11
N GLU A 78 -31.89 -14.28 -24.57
CA GLU A 78 -30.87 -13.28 -24.83
C GLU A 78 -29.92 -13.12 -23.63
N GLU A 79 -28.61 -13.12 -23.92
CA GLU A 79 -27.55 -12.69 -23.01
C GLU A 79 -26.95 -11.38 -23.56
N ILE A 80 -27.08 -10.29 -22.80
CA ILE A 80 -26.71 -8.94 -23.22
C ILE A 80 -25.30 -8.61 -22.71
N LYS A 81 -24.48 -8.03 -23.59
CA LYS A 81 -23.12 -7.60 -23.29
C LYS A 81 -22.88 -6.20 -23.83
N THR A 82 -22.55 -5.27 -22.93
CA THR A 82 -22.22 -3.90 -23.33
C THR A 82 -20.73 -3.77 -23.63
N HIS A 83 -20.39 -3.07 -24.71
CA HIS A 83 -18.99 -2.83 -25.09
C HIS A 83 -18.77 -1.41 -25.64
N ARG A 84 -17.49 -1.04 -25.74
CA ARG A 84 -17.02 0.16 -26.44
C ARG A 84 -16.14 -0.26 -27.62
N GLY A 85 -16.01 0.60 -28.62
CA GLY A 85 -15.21 0.33 -29.82
C GLY A 85 -15.80 -0.70 -30.78
N ASP A 86 -14.95 -1.20 -31.69
CA ASP A 86 -15.33 -2.20 -32.68
C ASP A 86 -15.56 -3.58 -32.02
N ILE A 87 -16.69 -4.19 -32.33
CA ILE A 87 -17.06 -5.51 -31.83
C ILE A 87 -16.03 -6.57 -32.24
N SER A 88 -15.42 -6.46 -33.43
CA SER A 88 -14.42 -7.41 -33.94
C SER A 88 -13.22 -7.61 -33.00
N ARG A 89 -13.00 -6.66 -32.09
CA ARG A 89 -11.90 -6.65 -31.13
C ARG A 89 -12.22 -7.26 -29.78
N ILE A 90 -13.48 -7.60 -29.52
CA ILE A 90 -13.82 -8.40 -28.34
C ILE A 90 -13.08 -9.73 -28.49
N PRO A 91 -12.12 -10.03 -27.60
CA PRO A 91 -11.29 -11.21 -27.74
C PRO A 91 -12.12 -12.50 -27.80
N ASP A 92 -11.67 -13.48 -28.57
CA ASP A 92 -12.42 -14.73 -28.77
C ASP A 92 -12.71 -15.45 -27.47
N ASN A 93 -11.79 -15.41 -26.50
CA ASN A 93 -12.00 -15.99 -25.18
C ASN A 93 -13.15 -15.33 -24.40
N HIS A 94 -13.36 -14.02 -24.52
CA HIS A 94 -14.48 -13.32 -23.92
C HIS A 94 -15.79 -13.69 -24.62
N ARG A 95 -15.79 -13.77 -25.94
CA ARG A 95 -16.97 -14.19 -26.72
C ARG A 95 -17.41 -15.60 -26.31
N GLN A 96 -16.46 -16.51 -26.15
CA GLN A 96 -16.73 -17.88 -25.70
C GLN A 96 -17.31 -17.90 -24.28
N LEU A 97 -16.83 -17.07 -23.36
CA LEU A 97 -17.42 -16.92 -22.03
C LEU A 97 -18.86 -16.39 -22.04
N HIS A 98 -19.17 -15.46 -22.94
CA HIS A 98 -20.54 -14.94 -23.10
C HIS A 98 -21.48 -16.04 -23.64
N TRP A 99 -21.02 -16.80 -24.64
CA TRP A 99 -21.76 -17.94 -25.16
C TRP A 99 -21.94 -19.05 -24.12
N ALA A 100 -20.93 -19.32 -23.29
CA ALA A 100 -21.03 -20.30 -22.22
C ALA A 100 -22.14 -19.92 -21.22
N GLN A 101 -22.27 -18.63 -20.86
CA GLN A 101 -23.35 -18.14 -20.01
C GLN A 101 -24.72 -18.32 -20.67
N ALA A 102 -24.86 -17.89 -21.93
CA ALA A 102 -26.10 -18.07 -22.70
C ALA A 102 -26.53 -19.54 -22.78
N LYS A 103 -25.59 -20.47 -23.03
CA LYS A 103 -25.85 -21.91 -23.09
C LYS A 103 -26.30 -22.50 -21.76
N VAL A 104 -25.64 -22.11 -20.66
CA VAL A 104 -26.05 -22.55 -19.32
C VAL A 104 -27.45 -22.04 -19.00
N TYR A 105 -27.76 -20.76 -19.24
CA TYR A 105 -29.10 -20.24 -19.04
C TYR A 105 -30.13 -20.89 -19.97
N GLY A 106 -29.76 -21.16 -21.23
CA GLY A 106 -30.57 -21.89 -22.19
C GLY A 106 -31.00 -23.25 -21.66
N TRP A 107 -30.06 -24.06 -21.15
CA TRP A 107 -30.38 -25.33 -20.51
C TRP A 107 -31.33 -25.14 -19.32
N LEU A 108 -31.01 -24.22 -18.41
CA LEU A 108 -31.84 -24.00 -17.21
C LEU A 108 -33.28 -23.63 -17.58
N LEU A 109 -33.47 -22.88 -18.67
CA LEU A 109 -34.79 -22.53 -19.17
C LEU A 109 -35.48 -23.71 -19.85
N CYS A 110 -34.78 -24.49 -20.69
CA CYS A 110 -35.32 -25.71 -21.29
C CYS A 110 -35.82 -26.68 -20.21
N ALA A 111 -35.04 -26.88 -19.16
CA ALA A 111 -35.41 -27.75 -18.03
C ALA A 111 -36.60 -27.19 -17.23
N LEU A 112 -36.72 -25.86 -17.10
CA LEU A 112 -37.82 -25.22 -16.38
C LEU A 112 -39.14 -25.27 -17.15
N GLN A 113 -39.10 -25.14 -18.48
CA GLN A 113 -40.28 -25.05 -19.34
C GLN A 113 -40.57 -26.30 -20.19
N ASP A 114 -39.78 -27.36 -20.01
CA ASP A 114 -39.89 -28.62 -20.77
C ASP A 114 -39.80 -28.39 -22.30
N LEU A 115 -38.80 -27.61 -22.72
CA LEU A 115 -38.56 -27.28 -24.13
C LEU A 115 -37.60 -28.29 -24.78
N GLU A 116 -37.92 -28.77 -25.98
CA GLU A 116 -37.03 -29.66 -26.75
C GLU A 116 -35.87 -28.91 -27.44
N ALA A 117 -36.07 -27.62 -27.74
CA ALA A 117 -35.08 -26.75 -28.39
C ALA A 117 -35.32 -25.28 -28.01
N ILE A 118 -34.30 -24.45 -28.16
CA ILE A 118 -34.35 -23.01 -27.89
C ILE A 118 -33.35 -22.26 -28.78
N ASP A 119 -33.70 -21.03 -29.17
CA ASP A 119 -32.76 -20.10 -29.77
C ASP A 119 -32.00 -19.34 -28.68
N LEU A 120 -30.68 -19.26 -28.80
CA LEU A 120 -29.85 -18.46 -27.91
C LEU A 120 -29.23 -17.30 -28.69
N ALA A 121 -29.31 -16.10 -28.12
CA ALA A 121 -28.74 -14.90 -28.71
C ALA A 121 -27.78 -14.21 -27.74
N VAL A 122 -26.54 -13.98 -28.18
CA VAL A 122 -25.63 -13.06 -27.50
C VAL A 122 -25.73 -11.70 -28.16
N VAL A 123 -26.24 -10.72 -27.42
CA VAL A 123 -26.51 -9.36 -27.91
C VAL A 123 -25.39 -8.43 -27.44
N TYR A 124 -24.59 -7.95 -28.38
CA TYR A 124 -23.57 -6.94 -28.10
C TYR A 124 -24.14 -5.54 -28.35
N PHE A 125 -24.18 -4.73 -27.29
CA PHE A 125 -24.64 -3.35 -27.35
C PHE A 125 -23.47 -2.38 -27.24
N ASN A 126 -23.26 -1.59 -28.28
CA ASN A 126 -22.25 -0.54 -28.26
C ASN A 126 -22.80 0.70 -27.56
N VAL A 127 -22.28 1.03 -26.38
CA VAL A 127 -22.82 2.12 -25.54
C VAL A 127 -22.68 3.52 -26.16
N MET A 128 -21.77 3.69 -27.12
CA MET A 128 -21.52 4.98 -27.77
C MET A 128 -22.43 5.22 -28.98
N THR A 129 -22.59 4.19 -29.82
CA THR A 129 -23.40 4.27 -31.05
C THR A 129 -24.84 3.81 -30.85
N GLN A 130 -25.13 3.21 -29.69
CA GLN A 130 -26.38 2.53 -29.36
C GLN A 130 -26.80 1.46 -30.38
N LYS A 131 -25.85 0.91 -31.14
CA LYS A 131 -26.10 -0.17 -32.10
C LYS A 131 -26.02 -1.53 -31.41
N GLU A 132 -26.94 -2.41 -31.79
CA GLU A 132 -26.94 -3.82 -31.41
C GLU A 132 -26.30 -4.66 -32.51
N THR A 133 -25.49 -5.62 -32.13
CA THR A 133 -25.06 -6.73 -32.99
C THR A 133 -25.46 -8.02 -32.31
N VAL A 134 -26.30 -8.80 -33.00
CA VAL A 134 -26.89 -10.03 -32.45
C VAL A 134 -26.26 -11.22 -33.14
N PHE A 135 -25.74 -12.16 -32.35
CA PHE A 135 -25.36 -13.48 -32.82
C PHE A 135 -26.36 -14.48 -32.24
N GLN A 136 -27.10 -15.16 -33.10
CA GLN A 136 -28.17 -16.09 -32.71
C GLN A 136 -27.90 -17.46 -33.32
N GLU A 137 -28.05 -18.49 -32.50
CA GLU A 137 -27.91 -19.90 -32.88
C GLU A 137 -29.00 -20.73 -32.19
N SER A 138 -29.50 -21.77 -32.89
CA SER A 138 -30.49 -22.70 -32.35
C SER A 138 -29.79 -23.90 -31.71
N PHE A 139 -30.27 -24.33 -30.55
CA PHE A 139 -29.73 -25.49 -29.82
C PHE A 139 -30.86 -26.43 -29.38
N SER A 140 -30.58 -27.72 -29.39
CA SER A 140 -31.45 -28.71 -28.73
C SER A 140 -31.24 -28.68 -27.21
N ALA A 141 -32.26 -29.06 -26.45
CA ALA A 141 -32.15 -29.19 -25.00
C ALA A 141 -31.10 -30.24 -24.60
N ASP A 142 -30.96 -31.32 -25.35
CA ASP A 142 -29.96 -32.37 -25.10
C ASP A 142 -28.51 -31.84 -25.24
N GLU A 143 -28.23 -31.03 -26.26
CA GLU A 143 -26.92 -30.40 -26.43
C GLU A 143 -26.60 -29.43 -25.28
N LEU A 144 -27.57 -28.62 -24.87
CA LEU A 144 -27.40 -27.68 -23.75
C LEU A 144 -27.28 -28.41 -22.41
N HIS A 145 -28.01 -29.51 -22.23
CA HIS A 145 -27.89 -30.37 -21.06
C HIS A 145 -26.48 -30.97 -20.94
N ALA A 146 -25.98 -31.57 -22.02
CA ALA A 146 -24.63 -32.15 -22.04
C ALA A 146 -23.55 -31.08 -21.72
N PHE A 147 -23.69 -29.89 -22.28
CA PHE A 147 -22.81 -28.75 -21.98
C PHE A 147 -22.89 -28.36 -20.50
N PHE A 148 -24.10 -28.21 -19.95
CA PHE A 148 -24.30 -27.90 -18.54
C PHE A 148 -23.69 -28.96 -17.62
N GLU A 149 -23.91 -30.24 -17.90
CA GLU A 149 -23.35 -31.34 -17.11
C GLU A 149 -21.82 -31.36 -17.15
N GLU A 150 -21.19 -31.14 -18.30
CA GLU A 150 -19.73 -31.08 -18.43
C GLU A 150 -19.14 -29.98 -17.52
N HIS A 151 -19.69 -28.77 -17.62
CA HIS A 151 -19.26 -27.64 -16.83
C HIS A 151 -19.51 -27.85 -15.33
N CYS A 152 -20.69 -28.37 -14.96
CA CYS A 152 -20.98 -28.73 -13.58
C CYS A 152 -20.05 -29.80 -13.04
N GLN A 153 -19.75 -30.85 -13.82
CA GLN A 153 -18.85 -31.93 -13.43
C GLN A 153 -17.43 -31.41 -13.16
N ARG A 154 -16.90 -30.55 -14.04
CA ARG A 154 -15.58 -29.92 -13.86
C ARG A 154 -15.53 -29.04 -12.61
N PHE A 155 -16.62 -28.33 -12.30
CA PHE A 155 -16.70 -27.48 -11.12
C PHE A 155 -16.90 -28.27 -9.83
N VAL A 156 -17.76 -29.29 -9.81
CA VAL A 156 -18.01 -30.13 -8.61
C VAL A 156 -16.74 -30.80 -8.14
N VAL A 157 -15.96 -31.40 -9.06
CA VAL A 157 -14.68 -32.03 -8.71
C VAL A 157 -13.74 -31.02 -8.02
N TRP A 158 -13.74 -29.78 -8.48
CA TRP A 158 -12.98 -28.71 -7.84
C TRP A 158 -13.56 -28.32 -6.47
N ALA A 159 -14.87 -28.11 -6.39
CA ALA A 159 -15.54 -27.64 -5.18
C ALA A 159 -15.41 -28.67 -4.04
N GLU A 160 -15.48 -29.97 -4.37
CA GLU A 160 -15.25 -31.09 -3.45
C GLU A 160 -13.82 -31.09 -2.91
N ARG A 161 -12.82 -30.89 -3.78
CA ARG A 161 -11.41 -30.77 -3.35
C ARG A 161 -11.19 -29.57 -2.44
N GLU A 162 -11.80 -28.42 -2.74
CA GLU A 162 -11.66 -27.21 -1.92
C GLU A 162 -12.31 -27.39 -0.55
N MET A 163 -13.49 -28.03 -0.47
CA MET A 163 -14.10 -28.33 0.84
C MET A 163 -13.32 -29.38 1.62
N ALA A 164 -12.85 -30.44 0.97
CA ALA A 164 -12.00 -31.44 1.63
C ALA A 164 -10.73 -30.79 2.19
N HIS A 165 -10.11 -29.89 1.41
CA HIS A 165 -8.97 -29.09 1.86
C HIS A 165 -9.32 -28.22 3.06
N ARG A 166 -10.40 -27.43 2.99
CA ARG A 166 -10.83 -26.57 4.11
C ARG A 166 -11.15 -27.36 5.37
N ALA A 167 -11.84 -28.50 5.26
CA ALA A 167 -12.13 -29.36 6.39
C ALA A 167 -10.84 -29.96 7.01
N ALA A 168 -9.89 -30.40 6.18
CA ALA A 168 -8.60 -30.91 6.65
C ALA A 168 -7.76 -29.80 7.31
N ARG A 169 -7.70 -28.62 6.68
CA ARG A 169 -7.05 -27.42 7.21
C ARG A 169 -7.64 -27.05 8.56
N ASP A 170 -8.96 -26.92 8.64
CA ASP A 170 -9.63 -26.46 9.84
C ASP A 170 -9.42 -27.45 11.00
N GLY A 171 -9.54 -28.76 10.73
CA GLY A 171 -9.23 -29.80 11.72
C GLY A 171 -7.78 -29.74 12.22
N ALA A 172 -6.81 -29.53 11.33
CA ALA A 172 -5.40 -29.39 11.73
C ALA A 172 -5.15 -28.10 12.54
N LEU A 173 -5.77 -26.99 12.14
CA LEU A 173 -5.62 -25.69 12.80
C LEU A 173 -6.25 -25.65 14.20
N GLU A 174 -7.32 -26.41 14.45
CA GLU A 174 -7.91 -26.57 15.79
C GLU A 174 -6.93 -27.22 16.78
N SER A 175 -6.20 -28.25 16.32
CA SER A 175 -5.19 -28.95 17.11
C SER A 175 -3.81 -28.27 17.12
N LEU A 176 -3.62 -27.20 16.34
CA LEU A 176 -2.33 -26.53 16.15
C LEU A 176 -1.66 -26.19 17.48
N ARG A 177 -0.42 -26.65 17.63
CA ARG A 177 0.41 -26.43 18.80
C ARG A 177 1.39 -25.30 18.56
N PHE A 178 1.75 -24.62 19.64
CA PHE A 178 2.87 -23.69 19.54
C PHE A 178 4.13 -24.53 19.31
N PRO A 179 4.91 -24.27 18.26
CA PRO A 179 5.97 -25.19 17.82
C PRO A 179 7.24 -25.17 18.70
N TRP A 180 7.23 -24.38 19.78
CA TRP A 180 8.31 -24.27 20.75
C TRP A 180 7.78 -24.77 22.11
N PRO A 181 8.62 -25.36 22.98
CA PRO A 181 8.17 -25.85 24.29
C PRO A 181 7.56 -24.77 25.18
N GLN A 182 8.03 -23.51 25.04
CA GLN A 182 7.60 -22.38 25.82
C GLN A 182 7.55 -21.11 24.95
N PHE A 183 6.59 -20.24 25.27
CA PHE A 183 6.56 -18.88 24.73
C PHE A 183 7.71 -18.06 25.31
N ARG A 184 8.28 -17.16 24.50
CA ARG A 184 9.20 -16.13 25.02
C ARG A 184 8.44 -15.15 25.92
N HIS A 185 9.18 -14.44 26.78
CA HIS A 185 8.62 -13.36 27.60
C HIS A 185 7.85 -12.35 26.74
N GLY A 186 6.66 -11.94 27.18
CA GLY A 186 5.73 -11.09 26.41
C GLY A 186 5.05 -11.76 25.20
N GLN A 187 5.63 -12.81 24.60
CA GLN A 187 5.09 -13.44 23.39
C GLN A 187 3.73 -14.10 23.62
N ARG A 188 3.53 -14.70 24.81
CA ARG A 188 2.22 -15.28 25.18
C ARG A 188 1.15 -14.21 25.33
N GLN A 189 1.49 -13.07 25.94
CA GLN A 189 0.57 -11.93 26.07
C GLN A 189 0.12 -11.42 24.69
N LEU A 190 1.07 -11.27 23.76
CA LEU A 190 0.77 -10.93 22.37
C LEU A 190 -0.16 -11.98 21.74
N ALA A 191 0.17 -13.27 21.87
CA ALA A 191 -0.60 -14.33 21.24
C ALA A 191 -2.04 -14.42 21.77
N GLU A 192 -2.24 -14.28 23.07
CA GLU A 192 -3.58 -14.26 23.68
C GLU A 192 -4.42 -13.07 23.20
N ALA A 193 -3.81 -11.89 23.07
CA ALA A 193 -4.50 -10.71 22.58
C ALA A 193 -4.92 -10.86 21.10
N VAL A 194 -4.03 -11.37 20.25
CA VAL A 194 -4.33 -11.63 18.83
C VAL A 194 -5.45 -12.66 18.69
N TYR A 195 -5.38 -13.77 19.44
CA TYR A 195 -6.44 -14.78 19.42
C TYR A 195 -7.80 -14.20 19.83
N ARG A 196 -7.84 -13.39 20.89
CA ARG A 196 -9.09 -12.74 21.35
C ARG A 196 -9.63 -11.76 20.31
N ALA A 197 -8.77 -10.93 19.73
CA ALA A 197 -9.17 -9.99 18.68
C ALA A 197 -9.76 -10.73 17.46
N ALA A 198 -9.10 -11.79 17.00
CA ALA A 198 -9.60 -12.64 15.93
C ALA A 198 -10.91 -13.33 16.29
N ARG A 199 -11.03 -13.89 17.50
CA ARG A 199 -12.26 -14.56 17.97
C ARG A 199 -13.44 -13.58 18.08
N ASP A 200 -13.18 -12.36 18.56
CA ASP A 200 -14.23 -11.38 18.85
C ASP A 200 -14.58 -10.51 17.64
N GLY A 201 -13.89 -10.69 16.50
CA GLY A 201 -14.09 -9.87 15.30
C GLY A 201 -13.67 -8.42 15.52
N ARG A 202 -12.59 -8.20 16.28
CA ARG A 202 -12.09 -6.87 16.64
C ARG A 202 -10.70 -6.64 16.10
N HIS A 203 -10.35 -5.37 15.97
CA HIS A 203 -9.01 -4.96 15.56
C HIS A 203 -8.10 -4.78 16.77
N LEU A 204 -6.81 -4.99 16.57
CA LEU A 204 -5.78 -4.92 17.60
C LEU A 204 -4.59 -4.12 17.09
N MET A 205 -4.15 -3.16 17.89
CA MET A 205 -2.85 -2.54 17.78
C MET A 205 -1.94 -3.08 18.88
N ALA A 206 -0.81 -3.66 18.49
CA ALA A 206 0.16 -4.25 19.41
C ALA A 206 1.54 -3.62 19.23
N GLN A 207 1.99 -2.87 20.23
CA GLN A 207 3.38 -2.52 20.34
C GLN A 207 4.16 -3.70 20.94
N ALA A 208 5.14 -4.21 20.23
CA ALA A 208 5.98 -5.31 20.69
C ALA A 208 7.42 -5.07 20.22
N THR A 209 8.40 -5.16 21.12
CA THR A 209 9.81 -4.96 20.76
C THR A 209 10.33 -6.07 19.83
N THR A 210 11.40 -5.77 19.10
CA THR A 210 12.13 -6.79 18.33
C THR A 210 12.63 -7.91 19.23
N GLY A 211 12.78 -9.12 18.72
CA GLY A 211 13.30 -10.27 19.50
C GLY A 211 12.23 -11.05 20.28
N ILE A 212 11.04 -10.49 20.54
CA ILE A 212 9.90 -11.21 21.16
C ILE A 212 9.43 -12.40 20.31
N GLY A 213 9.69 -12.38 19.00
CA GLY A 213 9.10 -13.33 18.06
C GLY A 213 7.68 -12.92 17.66
N LYS A 214 7.49 -11.62 17.35
CA LYS A 214 6.21 -11.00 16.97
C LYS A 214 5.50 -11.78 15.87
N THR A 215 6.23 -12.09 14.80
CA THR A 215 5.70 -12.74 13.59
C THR A 215 5.05 -14.09 13.91
N LEU A 216 5.76 -14.98 14.60
CA LEU A 216 5.17 -16.25 15.05
C LEU A 216 4.09 -16.04 16.11
N GLY A 217 4.30 -15.07 17.02
CA GLY A 217 3.35 -14.70 18.07
C GLY A 217 2.03 -14.10 17.56
N THR A 218 1.95 -13.66 16.30
CA THR A 218 0.71 -13.20 15.65
C THR A 218 0.15 -14.23 14.67
N LEU A 219 1.00 -14.93 13.91
CA LEU A 219 0.58 -15.97 12.97
C LEU A 219 -0.07 -17.17 13.67
N PHE A 220 0.58 -17.73 14.69
CA PHE A 220 0.07 -18.89 15.43
C PHE A 220 -1.35 -18.69 15.98
N PRO A 221 -1.64 -17.65 16.79
CA PRO A 221 -2.98 -17.45 17.33
C PRO A 221 -4.02 -17.11 16.25
N GLN A 222 -3.63 -16.40 15.20
CA GLN A 222 -4.54 -16.04 14.11
C GLN A 222 -4.97 -17.28 13.31
N LEU A 223 -4.03 -18.17 13.01
CA LEU A 223 -4.31 -19.47 12.39
C LEU A 223 -5.17 -20.35 13.30
N LYS A 224 -4.88 -20.37 14.60
CA LYS A 224 -5.69 -21.12 15.58
C LYS A 224 -7.12 -20.59 15.73
N ALA A 225 -7.35 -19.30 15.49
CA ALA A 225 -8.69 -18.70 15.50
C ALA A 225 -9.47 -18.95 14.19
N MET A 226 -8.76 -19.33 13.11
CA MET A 226 -9.32 -19.47 11.76
C MET A 226 -10.55 -20.39 11.69
N PRO A 227 -10.52 -21.62 12.26
CA PRO A 227 -11.64 -22.56 12.16
C PRO A 227 -12.87 -22.08 12.95
N GLY A 228 -12.66 -21.69 14.21
CA GLY A 228 -13.74 -21.28 15.11
C GLY A 228 -14.47 -20.00 14.69
N GLN A 229 -13.90 -19.23 13.77
CA GLN A 229 -14.50 -18.03 13.21
C GLN A 229 -14.96 -18.19 11.75
N GLY A 230 -14.72 -19.35 11.14
CA GLY A 230 -15.03 -19.58 9.73
C GLY A 230 -14.28 -18.63 8.80
N LEU A 231 -13.01 -18.34 9.08
CA LEU A 231 -12.20 -17.47 8.23
C LEU A 231 -11.82 -18.19 6.93
N ASP A 232 -12.01 -17.48 5.81
CA ASP A 232 -11.65 -17.98 4.49
C ASP A 232 -10.14 -17.88 4.24
N ARG A 233 -9.55 -16.73 4.62
CA ARG A 233 -8.18 -16.34 4.27
C ARG A 233 -7.52 -15.55 5.40
N LEU A 234 -6.20 -15.67 5.47
CA LEU A 234 -5.32 -14.84 6.28
C LEU A 234 -4.35 -14.08 5.37
N PHE A 235 -4.34 -12.75 5.44
CA PHE A 235 -3.38 -11.93 4.71
C PHE A 235 -2.30 -11.40 5.66
N PHE A 236 -1.06 -11.80 5.43
CA PHE A 236 0.11 -11.25 6.11
C PHE A 236 0.74 -10.17 5.23
N LEU A 237 0.67 -8.94 5.71
CA LEU A 237 1.03 -7.74 4.96
C LEU A 237 2.29 -7.12 5.58
N SER A 238 3.32 -6.89 4.77
CA SER A 238 4.59 -6.26 5.20
C SER A 238 5.07 -5.22 4.18
N ALA A 239 5.52 -4.05 4.65
CA ALA A 239 6.04 -2.99 3.80
C ALA A 239 7.35 -3.34 3.07
N LYS A 240 8.11 -4.32 3.56
CA LYS A 240 9.46 -4.64 3.07
C LYS A 240 9.64 -6.13 2.84
N THR A 241 10.51 -6.47 1.88
CA THR A 241 10.83 -7.86 1.52
C THR A 241 11.34 -8.71 2.71
N PRO A 242 12.21 -8.20 3.62
CA PRO A 242 12.64 -8.98 4.77
C PRO A 242 11.49 -9.43 5.69
N GLY A 243 10.48 -8.58 5.90
CA GLY A 243 9.31 -8.95 6.73
C GLY A 243 8.50 -10.08 6.11
N ARG A 244 8.39 -10.14 4.77
CA ARG A 244 7.76 -11.28 4.07
C ARG A 244 8.52 -12.57 4.29
N ARG A 245 9.86 -12.54 4.21
CA ARG A 245 10.71 -13.71 4.48
C ARG A 245 10.52 -14.21 5.91
N LEU A 246 10.52 -13.32 6.90
CA LEU A 246 10.27 -13.68 8.31
C LEU A 246 8.90 -14.35 8.50
N ALA A 247 7.87 -13.91 7.77
CA ALA A 247 6.55 -14.53 7.81
C ALA A 247 6.55 -15.95 7.24
N LEU A 248 7.20 -16.15 6.09
CA LEU A 248 7.35 -17.48 5.48
C LEU A 248 8.17 -18.41 6.39
N GLU A 249 9.26 -17.93 6.99
CA GLU A 249 10.05 -18.69 7.95
C GLU A 249 9.22 -19.07 9.18
N ALA A 250 8.44 -18.15 9.74
CA ALA A 250 7.57 -18.43 10.89
C ALA A 250 6.45 -19.43 10.54
N LEU A 251 5.85 -19.33 9.36
CA LEU A 251 4.88 -20.32 8.88
C LEU A 251 5.55 -21.69 8.65
N ALA A 252 6.77 -21.74 8.11
CA ALA A 252 7.50 -22.99 7.90
C ALA A 252 7.84 -23.66 9.24
N SER A 253 8.11 -22.84 10.25
CA SER A 253 8.34 -23.24 11.64
C SER A 253 7.13 -23.95 12.26
N LEU A 254 5.90 -23.55 11.91
CA LEU A 254 4.66 -24.23 12.33
C LEU A 254 4.47 -25.60 11.68
N ARG A 255 5.10 -25.81 10.51
CA ARG A 255 5.05 -27.07 9.77
C ARG A 255 6.14 -28.07 10.20
N GLN A 256 7.20 -27.63 10.88
CA GLN A 256 8.32 -28.52 11.23
C GLN A 256 7.86 -29.73 12.06
N ASP A 257 6.95 -29.53 13.00
CA ASP A 257 6.41 -30.59 13.87
C ASP A 257 5.19 -31.30 13.24
N GLU A 258 4.56 -30.70 12.22
CA GLU A 258 3.40 -31.23 11.51
C GLU A 258 3.62 -31.13 9.99
N PRO A 259 4.44 -32.01 9.38
CA PRO A 259 4.80 -31.92 7.95
C PRO A 259 3.61 -32.01 7.00
N GLU A 260 2.54 -32.67 7.46
CA GLU A 260 1.27 -32.87 6.77
C GLU A 260 0.26 -31.73 6.99
N LEU A 261 0.63 -30.64 7.70
CA LEU A 261 -0.24 -29.48 7.93
C LEU A 261 -0.80 -29.00 6.57
N PRO A 262 -2.11 -29.17 6.31
CA PRO A 262 -2.71 -28.89 5.01
C PRO A 262 -3.02 -27.40 4.91
N LEU A 263 -1.97 -26.58 4.98
CA LEU A 263 -2.04 -25.13 4.91
C LEU A 263 -1.41 -24.65 3.59
N ARG A 264 -2.23 -24.03 2.74
CA ARG A 264 -1.74 -23.44 1.49
C ARG A 264 -1.22 -22.03 1.74
N VAL A 265 0.07 -21.82 1.53
CA VAL A 265 0.75 -20.53 1.76
C VAL A 265 1.25 -20.00 0.42
N LEU A 266 0.89 -18.76 0.07
CA LEU A 266 1.33 -18.09 -1.15
C LEU A 266 2.15 -16.85 -0.83
N GLU A 267 3.34 -16.72 -1.43
CA GLU A 267 4.03 -15.44 -1.51
C GLU A 267 3.63 -14.70 -2.79
N HIS A 268 2.92 -13.58 -2.65
CA HIS A 268 2.54 -12.75 -3.79
C HIS A 268 3.49 -11.56 -3.94
N VAL A 269 4.13 -11.45 -5.13
CA VAL A 269 5.17 -10.46 -5.41
C VAL A 269 4.81 -9.56 -6.59
N ALA A 270 5.43 -8.38 -6.63
CA ALA A 270 5.24 -7.42 -7.70
C ALA A 270 5.62 -7.99 -9.08
N ARG A 271 4.89 -7.54 -10.12
CA ARG A 271 5.10 -7.94 -11.50
C ARG A 271 6.55 -7.79 -11.95
N ASP A 272 7.22 -6.70 -11.59
CA ASP A 272 8.62 -6.44 -11.97
C ASP A 272 9.61 -7.44 -11.37
N LYS A 273 9.23 -8.17 -10.32
CA LYS A 273 10.06 -9.21 -9.69
C LYS A 273 9.72 -10.62 -10.14
N ALA A 274 8.49 -10.84 -10.62
CA ALA A 274 8.03 -12.15 -11.09
C ALA A 274 8.09 -12.31 -12.62
N CYS A 275 7.97 -11.22 -13.38
CA CYS A 275 7.94 -11.28 -14.84
C CYS A 275 9.31 -11.70 -15.39
N GLU A 276 9.32 -12.75 -16.22
CA GLU A 276 10.53 -13.25 -16.89
C GLU A 276 10.65 -12.73 -18.34
N HIS A 277 9.67 -11.96 -18.83
CA HIS A 277 9.66 -11.47 -20.20
C HIS A 277 10.23 -10.03 -20.30
N PRO A 278 11.16 -9.73 -21.24
CA PRO A 278 11.90 -8.46 -21.26
C PRO A 278 11.06 -7.20 -21.47
N ASP A 279 10.07 -7.24 -22.37
CA ASP A 279 9.25 -6.07 -22.72
C ASP A 279 8.13 -5.79 -21.72
N LYS A 280 7.83 -6.75 -20.83
CA LYS A 280 6.69 -6.73 -19.91
C LYS A 280 5.39 -6.32 -20.63
N ALA A 281 5.17 -6.76 -21.85
CA ALA A 281 3.87 -6.67 -22.50
C ALA A 281 3.10 -7.98 -22.25
N CYS A 282 1.93 -7.89 -21.61
CA CYS A 282 1.17 -9.06 -21.17
C CYS A 282 0.01 -9.39 -22.13
N HIS A 283 0.38 -9.81 -23.34
CA HIS A 283 -0.53 -10.34 -24.35
C HIS A 283 0.14 -11.44 -25.18
N GLY A 284 -0.64 -12.32 -25.81
CA GLY A 284 -0.11 -13.50 -26.51
C GLY A 284 0.76 -13.20 -27.74
N ASP A 285 0.58 -12.03 -28.37
CA ASP A 285 1.42 -11.61 -29.52
C ASP A 285 2.85 -11.23 -29.12
N SER A 286 3.05 -10.77 -27.88
CA SER A 286 4.37 -10.38 -27.35
C SER A 286 4.98 -11.49 -26.49
N CYS A 287 4.18 -12.08 -25.60
CA CYS A 287 4.68 -12.93 -24.53
C CYS A 287 4.23 -14.39 -24.73
N PRO A 288 5.17 -15.35 -24.91
CA PRO A 288 4.82 -16.77 -25.05
C PRO A 288 4.19 -17.36 -23.78
N LEU A 289 4.43 -16.74 -22.62
CA LEU A 289 3.81 -17.13 -21.35
C LEU A 289 2.36 -16.65 -21.22
N ALA A 290 1.95 -15.65 -22.03
CA ALA A 290 0.59 -15.14 -22.10
C ALA A 290 -0.25 -15.86 -23.17
N LYS A 291 0.37 -16.31 -24.25
CA LYS A 291 -0.30 -17.07 -25.33
C LYS A 291 -0.86 -18.40 -24.81
N GLY A 292 -2.13 -18.71 -25.00
CA GLY A 292 -2.79 -19.90 -24.46
C GLY A 292 -2.66 -20.03 -22.94
N PHE A 293 -2.63 -18.91 -22.22
CA PHE A 293 -2.52 -18.90 -20.76
C PHE A 293 -3.66 -19.68 -20.11
N TYR A 294 -4.91 -19.40 -20.49
CA TYR A 294 -6.08 -20.01 -19.86
C TYR A 294 -6.26 -21.47 -20.25
N ASP A 295 -5.70 -21.91 -21.38
CA ASP A 295 -5.68 -23.33 -21.77
C ASP A 295 -4.77 -24.16 -20.85
N ARG A 296 -3.67 -23.54 -20.40
CA ARG A 296 -2.63 -24.19 -19.57
C ARG A 296 -2.85 -23.98 -18.07
N LEU A 297 -3.66 -22.97 -17.71
CA LEU A 297 -3.96 -22.60 -16.33
C LEU A 297 -4.54 -23.75 -15.49
N PRO A 298 -5.51 -24.56 -15.95
CA PRO A 298 -6.08 -25.62 -15.14
C PRO A 298 -5.04 -26.64 -14.65
N ALA A 299 -4.14 -27.06 -15.54
CA ALA A 299 -3.08 -28.01 -15.21
C ALA A 299 -2.04 -27.38 -14.26
N ALA A 300 -1.60 -26.15 -14.56
CA ALA A 300 -0.64 -25.43 -13.71
C ALA A 300 -1.19 -25.17 -12.30
N ARG A 301 -2.48 -24.82 -12.20
CA ARG A 301 -3.16 -24.62 -10.93
C ARG A 301 -3.22 -25.91 -10.12
N LEU A 302 -3.58 -27.04 -10.74
CA LEU A 302 -3.62 -28.33 -10.04
C LEU A 302 -2.24 -28.70 -9.49
N ALA A 303 -1.19 -28.59 -10.32
CA ALA A 303 0.19 -28.87 -9.90
C ALA A 303 0.67 -27.95 -8.76
N ALA A 304 0.26 -26.68 -8.77
CA ALA A 304 0.55 -25.75 -7.68
C ALA A 304 -0.15 -26.15 -6.37
N LEU A 305 -1.43 -26.50 -6.43
CA LEU A 305 -2.23 -26.82 -5.23
C LEU A 305 -1.77 -28.11 -4.54
N ASP A 306 -1.15 -29.04 -5.25
CA ASP A 306 -0.54 -30.25 -4.67
C ASP A 306 0.70 -29.93 -3.81
N GLY A 307 1.39 -28.80 -4.07
CA GLY A 307 2.60 -28.42 -3.34
C GLY A 307 2.37 -27.75 -1.98
N ALA A 308 1.17 -27.22 -1.74
CA ALA A 308 0.72 -26.39 -0.59
C ALA A 308 1.57 -25.12 -0.30
N TRP A 309 2.89 -25.19 -0.40
CA TRP A 309 3.83 -24.10 -0.16
C TRP A 309 4.25 -23.44 -1.47
N LEU A 310 3.70 -22.27 -1.73
CA LEU A 310 3.79 -21.54 -2.99
C LEU A 310 4.57 -20.24 -2.76
N ASP A 311 5.83 -20.36 -2.38
CA ASP A 311 6.75 -19.23 -2.40
C ASP A 311 7.07 -18.80 -3.84
N GLN A 312 7.79 -17.68 -4.00
CA GLN A 312 8.14 -17.17 -5.33
C GLN A 312 8.87 -18.21 -6.20
N ALA A 313 9.76 -19.02 -5.60
CA ALA A 313 10.54 -20.01 -6.33
C ALA A 313 9.67 -21.17 -6.81
N ARG A 314 8.77 -21.68 -5.97
CA ARG A 314 7.87 -22.78 -6.31
C ARG A 314 6.82 -22.38 -7.33
N VAL A 315 6.23 -21.19 -7.20
CA VAL A 315 5.28 -20.68 -8.22
C VAL A 315 5.98 -20.54 -9.57
N ARG A 316 7.22 -20.05 -9.58
CA ARG A 316 8.04 -19.95 -10.79
C ARG A 316 8.34 -21.32 -11.41
N GLU A 317 8.67 -22.32 -10.60
CA GLU A 317 8.92 -23.68 -11.06
C GLU A 317 7.69 -24.27 -11.76
N VAL A 318 6.53 -24.24 -11.10
CA VAL A 318 5.25 -24.71 -11.67
C VAL A 318 4.90 -23.93 -12.94
N ALA A 319 5.07 -22.60 -12.91
CA ALA A 319 4.83 -21.76 -14.07
C ALA A 319 5.69 -22.18 -15.27
N ARG A 320 6.98 -22.47 -15.03
CA ARG A 320 7.92 -22.93 -16.06
C ARG A 320 7.55 -24.30 -16.61
N GLU A 321 7.18 -25.25 -15.74
CA GLU A 321 6.78 -26.61 -16.14
C GLU A 321 5.56 -26.60 -17.07
N HIS A 322 4.65 -25.67 -16.86
CA HIS A 322 3.43 -25.51 -17.68
C HIS A 322 3.55 -24.39 -18.74
N GLY A 323 4.70 -23.72 -18.83
CA GLY A 323 4.97 -22.64 -19.77
C GLY A 323 4.09 -21.39 -19.60
N ILE A 324 3.55 -21.14 -18.41
CA ILE A 324 2.57 -20.08 -18.13
C ILE A 324 3.23 -18.90 -17.38
N CYS A 325 2.61 -17.72 -17.36
CA CYS A 325 3.16 -16.57 -16.64
C CYS A 325 3.12 -16.75 -15.12
N PRO A 326 4.27 -16.69 -14.40
CA PRO A 326 4.30 -16.89 -12.94
C PRO A 326 3.56 -15.79 -12.17
N TYR A 327 3.59 -14.54 -12.66
CA TYR A 327 2.90 -13.44 -12.00
C TYR A 327 1.37 -13.64 -12.02
N TYR A 328 0.77 -13.92 -13.18
CA TYR A 328 -0.67 -14.16 -13.27
C TYR A 328 -1.08 -15.50 -12.67
N LEU A 329 -0.23 -16.53 -12.72
CA LEU A 329 -0.44 -17.74 -11.96
C LEU A 329 -0.55 -17.42 -10.46
N SER A 330 0.34 -16.57 -9.91
CA SER A 330 0.25 -16.18 -8.50
C SER A 330 -1.03 -15.39 -8.18
N GLN A 331 -1.52 -14.52 -9.06
CA GLN A 331 -2.80 -13.82 -8.87
C GLN A 331 -3.97 -14.79 -8.84
N GLU A 332 -3.95 -15.78 -9.74
CA GLU A 332 -4.91 -16.86 -9.75
C GLU A 332 -4.84 -17.64 -8.43
N LEU A 333 -3.65 -18.08 -8.01
CA LEU A 333 -3.42 -18.83 -6.77
C LEU A 333 -3.89 -18.11 -5.49
N SER A 334 -3.97 -16.78 -5.48
CA SER A 334 -4.56 -16.02 -4.35
C SER A 334 -6.00 -16.43 -4.04
N ARG A 335 -6.74 -16.97 -5.02
CA ARG A 335 -8.10 -17.52 -4.82
C ARG A 335 -8.15 -18.86 -4.12
N TRP A 336 -7.01 -19.52 -3.91
CA TRP A 336 -6.92 -20.88 -3.35
C TRP A 336 -5.93 -21.00 -2.19
N ALA A 337 -5.17 -19.96 -1.88
CA ALA A 337 -4.23 -19.93 -0.76
C ALA A 337 -4.93 -19.60 0.55
N ASP A 338 -4.65 -20.33 1.63
CA ASP A 338 -5.19 -20.04 2.96
C ASP A 338 -4.51 -18.82 3.59
N VAL A 339 -3.20 -18.70 3.36
CA VAL A 339 -2.38 -17.58 3.81
C VAL A 339 -1.71 -16.93 2.60
N VAL A 340 -1.86 -15.62 2.46
CA VAL A 340 -1.13 -14.84 1.44
C VAL A 340 -0.18 -13.87 2.12
N VAL A 341 1.11 -13.99 1.80
CA VAL A 341 2.16 -13.09 2.27
C VAL A 341 2.51 -12.09 1.17
N CYS A 342 2.27 -10.81 1.38
CA CYS A 342 2.48 -9.79 0.36
C CYS A 342 2.74 -8.38 0.93
N ASP A 343 2.82 -7.39 0.06
CA ASP A 343 2.91 -5.97 0.44
C ASP A 343 1.52 -5.39 0.80
N TYR A 344 1.50 -4.30 1.57
CA TYR A 344 0.29 -3.57 1.97
C TYR A 344 -0.61 -3.19 0.80
N ASN A 345 -0.01 -2.80 -0.34
CA ASN A 345 -0.76 -2.28 -1.49
C ASN A 345 -1.76 -3.28 -2.07
N TYR A 346 -1.54 -4.59 -1.88
CA TYR A 346 -2.45 -5.61 -2.36
C TYR A 346 -3.78 -5.66 -1.61
N TYR A 347 -3.89 -4.99 -0.45
CA TYR A 347 -5.14 -4.87 0.31
C TYR A 347 -5.58 -3.41 0.51
N PHE A 348 -4.63 -2.50 0.72
CA PHE A 348 -4.92 -1.11 1.09
C PHE A 348 -4.88 -0.10 -0.06
N ASP A 349 -4.53 -0.49 -1.29
CA ASP A 349 -4.62 0.41 -2.44
C ASP A 349 -6.06 0.57 -2.97
N MET A 350 -6.33 1.60 -3.79
CA MET A 350 -7.61 1.73 -4.51
C MET A 350 -7.88 0.54 -5.43
N SER A 351 -6.83 0.02 -6.07
CA SER A 351 -6.86 -1.09 -7.04
C SER A 351 -6.38 -2.43 -6.47
N ALA A 352 -6.38 -2.53 -5.14
CA ALA A 352 -5.88 -3.68 -4.37
C ALA A 352 -6.53 -5.02 -4.78
N LEU A 353 -5.72 -5.94 -5.32
CA LEU A 353 -6.16 -7.28 -5.76
C LEU A 353 -6.86 -8.07 -4.66
N LEU A 354 -6.26 -8.19 -3.47
CA LEU A 354 -6.79 -9.03 -2.39
C LEU A 354 -8.06 -8.42 -1.79
N TYR A 355 -8.15 -7.09 -1.71
CA TYR A 355 -9.39 -6.43 -1.31
C TYR A 355 -10.51 -6.67 -2.33
N ALA A 356 -10.22 -6.50 -3.62
CA ALA A 356 -11.18 -6.78 -4.68
C ALA A 356 -11.65 -8.24 -4.66
N LEU A 357 -10.74 -9.20 -4.44
CA LEU A 357 -11.09 -10.61 -4.29
C LEU A 357 -11.93 -10.88 -3.02
N THR A 358 -11.64 -10.18 -1.92
CA THR A 358 -12.41 -10.27 -0.67
C THR A 358 -13.86 -9.88 -0.92
N ALA A 359 -14.09 -8.69 -1.49
CA ALA A 359 -15.43 -8.20 -1.78
C ALA A 359 -16.16 -9.05 -2.84
N LEU A 360 -15.46 -9.46 -3.92
CA LEU A 360 -16.06 -10.24 -5.00
C LEU A 360 -16.54 -11.63 -4.56
N ASN A 361 -15.81 -12.25 -3.63
CA ASN A 361 -16.11 -13.61 -3.15
C ASN A 361 -16.77 -13.63 -1.77
N GLU A 362 -17.13 -12.47 -1.22
CA GLU A 362 -17.72 -12.32 0.12
C GLU A 362 -16.89 -13.05 1.21
N TRP A 363 -15.57 -12.97 1.11
CA TRP A 363 -14.68 -13.69 2.03
C TRP A 363 -14.65 -13.04 3.41
N LYS A 364 -14.69 -13.88 4.44
CA LYS A 364 -14.36 -13.50 5.80
C LYS A 364 -12.85 -13.59 6.00
N VAL A 365 -12.17 -12.44 6.00
CA VAL A 365 -10.69 -12.38 6.02
C VAL A 365 -10.14 -11.81 7.32
N ALA A 366 -8.94 -12.25 7.71
CA ALA A 366 -8.16 -11.60 8.76
C ALA A 366 -6.85 -11.04 8.21
N LEU A 367 -6.41 -9.93 8.80
CA LEU A 367 -5.19 -9.22 8.40
C LEU A 367 -4.16 -9.21 9.53
N LEU A 368 -2.91 -9.46 9.17
CA LEU A 368 -1.74 -9.25 10.01
C LEU A 368 -0.84 -8.22 9.33
N VAL A 369 -0.73 -7.02 9.91
CA VAL A 369 0.07 -5.92 9.37
C VAL A 369 1.35 -5.79 10.21
N ASP A 370 2.44 -6.36 9.71
CA ASP A 370 3.77 -6.27 10.33
C ASP A 370 4.43 -4.92 10.03
N GLU A 371 5.20 -4.38 10.97
CA GLU A 371 5.80 -3.05 10.88
C GLU A 371 4.80 -1.97 10.48
N ALA A 372 3.61 -2.03 11.09
CA ALA A 372 2.47 -1.14 10.86
C ALA A 372 2.78 0.36 11.01
N HIS A 373 3.88 0.72 11.67
CA HIS A 373 4.35 2.11 11.71
C HIS A 373 4.60 2.71 10.31
N ASN A 374 4.87 1.86 9.30
CA ASN A 374 5.04 2.30 7.91
C ASN A 374 3.71 2.56 7.21
N LEU A 375 2.58 2.04 7.72
CA LEU A 375 1.31 2.06 6.99
C LEU A 375 0.79 3.50 6.78
N VAL A 376 1.07 4.44 7.69
CA VAL A 376 0.69 5.86 7.52
C VAL A 376 1.33 6.45 6.26
N GLU A 377 2.65 6.36 6.14
CA GLU A 377 3.38 6.90 4.98
C GLU A 377 3.05 6.12 3.69
N ARG A 378 2.82 4.80 3.79
CA ARG A 378 2.37 4.00 2.65
C ARG A 378 0.97 4.39 2.21
N GLY A 379 0.05 4.64 3.14
CA GLY A 379 -1.30 5.15 2.89
C GLY A 379 -1.26 6.49 2.17
N ARG A 380 -0.51 7.46 2.70
CA ARG A 380 -0.33 8.78 2.05
C ARG A 380 0.13 8.65 0.60
N LYS A 381 1.09 7.75 0.34
CA LYS A 381 1.58 7.50 -1.03
C LYS A 381 0.53 6.84 -1.94
N MET A 382 -0.21 5.84 -1.45
CA MET A 382 -1.26 5.17 -2.23
C MET A 382 -2.39 6.13 -2.63
N TYR A 383 -2.64 7.16 -1.83
CA TYR A 383 -3.72 8.12 -2.04
C TYR A 383 -3.26 9.54 -2.40
N THR A 384 -2.03 9.70 -2.89
CA THR A 384 -1.53 10.95 -3.46
C THR A 384 -1.45 10.85 -4.97
N GLY A 385 -1.97 11.85 -5.68
CA GLY A 385 -1.90 11.95 -7.13
C GLY A 385 -1.07 13.15 -7.55
N GLU A 386 -0.08 12.94 -8.42
CA GLU A 386 0.77 14.01 -8.95
C GLU A 386 0.70 14.03 -10.48
N LEU A 387 0.61 15.23 -11.05
CA LEU A 387 0.71 15.45 -12.48
C LEU A 387 1.82 16.47 -12.73
N ASP A 388 2.80 16.10 -13.55
CA ASP A 388 3.93 16.95 -13.90
C ASP A 388 3.74 17.62 -15.27
N GLN A 389 3.93 18.95 -15.31
CA GLN A 389 3.69 19.72 -16.53
C GLN A 389 4.74 19.46 -17.61
N ALA A 390 5.99 19.13 -17.27
CA ALA A 390 7.02 18.86 -18.27
C ALA A 390 6.71 17.56 -19.01
N ASP A 391 6.39 16.50 -18.26
CA ASP A 391 6.00 15.20 -18.82
C ASP A 391 4.75 15.35 -19.70
N PHE A 392 3.79 16.16 -19.23
CA PHE A 392 2.61 16.51 -20.01
C PHE A 392 2.94 17.29 -21.31
N GLN A 393 3.91 18.21 -21.29
CA GLN A 393 4.33 18.90 -22.53
C GLN A 393 5.01 17.95 -23.51
N ASP A 394 5.79 16.99 -23.02
CA ASP A 394 6.46 16.01 -23.87
C ASP A 394 5.43 15.06 -24.50
N LEU A 395 4.44 14.58 -23.73
CA LEU A 395 3.29 13.86 -24.25
C LEU A 395 2.57 14.66 -25.35
N ARG A 396 2.30 15.95 -25.14
CA ARG A 396 1.61 16.78 -26.14
C ARG A 396 2.31 16.86 -27.49
N ARG A 397 3.64 16.69 -27.54
CA ARG A 397 4.41 16.69 -28.81
C ARG A 397 4.19 15.42 -29.61
N ILE A 398 4.07 14.29 -28.94
CA ILE A 398 3.92 12.96 -29.56
C ILE A 398 2.47 12.48 -29.63
N ALA A 399 1.55 13.18 -28.97
CA ALA A 399 0.16 12.78 -28.87
C ALA A 399 -0.52 12.67 -30.25
N PRO A 400 -1.32 11.59 -30.46
CA PRO A 400 -2.16 11.42 -31.64
C PRO A 400 -3.01 12.65 -31.96
N ALA A 401 -3.22 12.93 -33.26
CA ALA A 401 -3.96 14.11 -33.70
C ALA A 401 -5.37 14.22 -33.10
N LYS A 402 -6.06 13.09 -32.92
CA LYS A 402 -7.40 13.01 -32.29
C LYS A 402 -7.42 13.50 -30.84
N LEU A 403 -6.31 13.37 -30.11
CA LEU A 403 -6.21 13.75 -28.70
C LEU A 403 -5.79 15.21 -28.48
N LYS A 404 -5.24 15.87 -29.51
CA LYS A 404 -4.69 17.23 -29.39
C LYS A 404 -5.68 18.23 -28.80
N GLY A 405 -6.93 18.24 -29.27
CA GLY A 405 -7.94 19.18 -28.75
C GLY A 405 -8.32 18.95 -27.27
N ALA A 406 -8.30 17.70 -26.80
CA ALA A 406 -8.53 17.40 -25.39
C ALA A 406 -7.34 17.82 -24.52
N LEU A 407 -6.12 17.47 -24.94
CA LEU A 407 -4.89 17.83 -24.24
C LEU A 407 -4.62 19.34 -24.27
N GLU A 408 -4.99 20.05 -25.33
CA GLU A 408 -4.90 21.52 -25.38
C GLU A 408 -5.79 22.20 -24.34
N ARG A 409 -6.98 21.66 -24.07
CA ARG A 409 -7.86 22.17 -23.01
C ARG A 409 -7.25 21.95 -21.62
N VAL A 410 -6.71 20.75 -21.37
CA VAL A 410 -5.97 20.47 -20.13
C VAL A 410 -4.81 21.46 -19.98
N GLY A 411 -3.99 21.62 -21.03
CA GLY A 411 -2.86 22.54 -21.03
C GLY A 411 -3.27 24.01 -20.83
N ARG A 412 -4.43 24.45 -21.35
CA ARG A 412 -4.94 25.80 -21.14
C ARG A 412 -5.25 26.05 -19.66
N HIS A 413 -6.01 25.15 -19.02
CA HIS A 413 -6.37 25.30 -17.61
C HIS A 413 -5.16 25.11 -16.70
N TRP A 414 -4.25 24.19 -17.04
CA TRP A 414 -2.98 24.05 -16.33
C TRP A 414 -2.14 25.33 -16.41
N ASN A 415 -1.97 25.90 -17.61
CA ASN A 415 -1.22 27.15 -17.78
C ASN A 415 -1.87 28.33 -17.04
N GLN A 416 -3.20 28.31 -16.88
CA GLN A 416 -3.89 29.30 -16.06
C GLN A 416 -3.48 29.16 -14.58
N LEU A 417 -3.61 27.97 -14.00
CA LEU A 417 -3.15 27.67 -12.63
C LEU A 417 -1.67 28.02 -12.45
N HIS A 418 -0.85 27.63 -13.42
CA HIS A 418 0.58 27.93 -13.44
C HIS A 418 0.84 29.44 -13.46
N ARG A 419 0.03 30.28 -14.10
CA ARG A 419 0.23 31.75 -14.11
C ARG A 419 -0.28 32.42 -12.84
N ASP A 420 -1.42 31.95 -12.32
CA ASP A 420 -2.09 32.52 -11.16
C ASP A 420 -1.33 32.23 -9.85
N GLN A 421 -0.47 31.21 -9.85
CA GLN A 421 0.41 30.93 -8.74
C GLN A 421 1.38 32.09 -8.47
N GLU A 422 1.59 32.45 -7.21
CA GLU A 422 2.48 33.56 -6.83
C GLU A 422 3.81 33.03 -6.28
N LEU A 423 3.73 31.99 -5.47
CA LEU A 423 4.86 31.41 -4.74
C LEU A 423 5.46 30.20 -5.48
N GLU A 424 6.65 29.76 -5.07
CA GLU A 424 7.25 28.52 -5.58
C GLU A 424 6.42 27.29 -5.17
N TYR A 425 5.93 27.28 -3.94
CA TYR A 425 5.00 26.29 -3.42
C TYR A 425 3.75 27.00 -2.87
N GLN A 426 2.57 26.52 -3.24
CA GLN A 426 1.31 27.12 -2.81
C GLN A 426 0.22 26.05 -2.64
N VAL A 427 -0.49 26.08 -1.53
CA VAL A 427 -1.71 25.30 -1.29
C VAL A 427 -2.93 26.14 -1.65
N TYR A 428 -3.94 25.49 -2.21
CA TYR A 428 -5.21 26.10 -2.55
C TYR A 428 -6.33 25.45 -1.72
N PRO A 429 -7.38 26.22 -1.37
CA PRO A 429 -8.47 25.73 -0.52
C PRO A 429 -9.33 24.67 -1.21
N LEU A 430 -9.44 24.72 -2.54
CA LEU A 430 -10.25 23.82 -3.35
C LEU A 430 -9.43 23.28 -4.52
N ALA A 431 -9.74 22.04 -4.92
CA ALA A 431 -9.21 21.47 -6.14
C ALA A 431 -9.82 22.19 -7.38
N PRO A 432 -9.07 22.34 -8.49
CA PRO A 432 -9.44 23.25 -9.56
C PRO A 432 -10.47 22.61 -10.52
N GLU A 433 -11.75 22.93 -10.32
CA GLU A 433 -12.88 22.33 -11.03
C GLU A 433 -12.73 22.33 -12.57
N LEU A 434 -12.37 23.47 -13.16
CA LEU A 434 -12.22 23.58 -14.61
C LEU A 434 -11.08 22.70 -15.16
N PHE A 435 -9.99 22.56 -14.40
CA PHE A 435 -8.89 21.68 -14.77
C PHE A 435 -9.31 20.22 -14.64
N ILE A 436 -9.97 19.83 -13.54
CA ILE A 436 -10.46 18.47 -13.31
C ILE A 436 -11.45 18.07 -14.41
N LEU A 437 -12.39 18.94 -14.77
CA LEU A 437 -13.33 18.68 -15.85
C LEU A 437 -12.63 18.51 -17.21
N ALA A 438 -11.60 19.32 -17.48
CA ALA A 438 -10.79 19.16 -18.68
C ALA A 438 -10.00 17.84 -18.68
N LEU A 439 -9.47 17.44 -17.52
CA LEU A 439 -8.75 16.21 -17.31
C LEU A 439 -9.65 14.98 -17.48
N GLN A 440 -10.85 14.97 -16.89
CA GLN A 440 -11.85 13.91 -17.09
C GLN A 440 -12.24 13.75 -18.56
N LYS A 441 -12.40 14.87 -19.29
CA LYS A 441 -12.65 14.85 -20.73
C LYS A 441 -11.45 14.32 -21.53
N ALA A 442 -10.23 14.60 -21.08
CA ALA A 442 -9.03 14.02 -21.69
C ALA A 442 -8.91 12.53 -21.40
N VAL A 443 -9.15 12.08 -20.17
CA VAL A 443 -9.23 10.66 -19.79
C VAL A 443 -10.25 9.94 -20.67
N THR A 444 -11.44 10.52 -20.86
CA THR A 444 -12.47 9.94 -21.76
C THR A 444 -11.98 9.84 -23.20
N ALA A 445 -11.39 10.92 -23.74
CA ALA A 445 -10.87 10.91 -25.12
C ALA A 445 -9.70 9.92 -25.30
N ILE A 446 -8.82 9.80 -24.31
CA ILE A 446 -7.72 8.82 -24.30
C ILE A 446 -8.28 7.41 -24.21
N THR A 447 -9.27 7.16 -23.35
CA THR A 447 -9.99 5.89 -23.26
C THR A 447 -10.54 5.50 -24.63
N ASP A 448 -11.27 6.41 -25.30
CA ASP A 448 -11.82 6.17 -26.64
C ASP A 448 -10.71 5.95 -27.68
N HIS A 449 -9.58 6.65 -27.58
CA HIS A 449 -8.43 6.42 -28.47
C HIS A 449 -7.77 5.06 -28.25
N LEU A 450 -7.46 4.69 -27.01
CA LEU A 450 -6.91 3.37 -26.66
C LEU A 450 -7.89 2.26 -27.05
N SER A 451 -9.20 2.57 -27.05
CA SER A 451 -10.25 1.67 -27.56
C SER A 451 -10.16 1.46 -29.06
N GLU A 452 -9.95 2.53 -29.82
CA GLU A 452 -9.83 2.54 -31.27
C GLU A 452 -8.45 2.10 -31.76
N GLN A 453 -7.41 2.21 -30.94
CA GLN A 453 -6.03 1.86 -31.25
C GLN A 453 -5.37 1.30 -29.98
N PRO A 454 -5.57 0.01 -29.66
CA PRO A 454 -5.01 -0.59 -28.44
C PRO A 454 -3.48 -0.79 -28.52
N ASP A 455 -2.95 -1.01 -29.72
CA ASP A 455 -1.53 -1.23 -29.97
C ASP A 455 -0.80 0.05 -30.42
N GLY A 456 0.52 0.08 -30.23
CA GLY A 456 1.38 1.16 -30.73
C GLY A 456 1.31 2.48 -29.95
N ASN A 457 0.68 2.48 -28.78
CA ASN A 457 0.63 3.64 -27.89
C ASN A 457 1.97 3.86 -27.19
N SER A 458 2.35 5.12 -27.03
CA SER A 458 3.58 5.47 -26.31
C SER A 458 3.42 5.24 -24.80
N LEU A 459 4.53 4.95 -24.12
CA LEU A 459 4.53 4.75 -22.67
C LEU A 459 4.11 6.02 -21.92
N GLU A 460 4.45 7.19 -22.45
CA GLU A 460 4.07 8.50 -21.89
C GLU A 460 2.55 8.70 -21.91
N LEU A 461 1.87 8.27 -22.99
CA LEU A 461 0.42 8.35 -23.08
C LEU A 461 -0.24 7.44 -22.03
N LEU A 462 0.26 6.22 -21.89
CA LEU A 462 -0.25 5.25 -20.92
C LEU A 462 0.00 5.70 -19.47
N SER A 463 1.20 6.21 -19.17
CA SER A 463 1.53 6.75 -17.84
C SER A 463 0.62 7.91 -17.48
N PHE A 464 0.56 8.93 -18.35
CA PHE A 464 -0.32 10.08 -18.12
C PHE A 464 -1.78 9.68 -17.98
N TYR A 465 -2.26 8.71 -18.76
CA TYR A 465 -3.63 8.19 -18.63
C TYR A 465 -3.89 7.59 -17.25
N LEU A 466 -3.00 6.73 -16.75
CA LEU A 466 -3.12 6.13 -15.42
C LEU A 466 -3.07 7.19 -14.31
N ASP A 467 -2.12 8.13 -14.41
CA ASP A 467 -1.95 9.22 -13.44
C ASP A 467 -3.16 10.15 -13.45
N ALA A 468 -3.68 10.51 -14.63
CA ALA A 468 -4.87 11.33 -14.79
C ALA A 468 -6.13 10.65 -14.25
N MET A 469 -6.32 9.35 -14.48
CA MET A 469 -7.42 8.59 -13.89
C MET A 469 -7.33 8.54 -12.36
N ALA A 470 -6.14 8.29 -11.81
CA ALA A 470 -5.92 8.29 -10.37
C ALA A 470 -6.21 9.69 -9.79
N PHE A 471 -5.72 10.74 -10.44
CA PHE A 471 -5.95 12.13 -10.04
C PHE A 471 -7.44 12.50 -10.05
N CYS A 472 -8.19 12.12 -11.11
CA CYS A 472 -9.64 12.36 -11.17
C CYS A 472 -10.39 11.64 -10.04
N ARG A 473 -10.05 10.36 -9.76
CA ARG A 473 -10.67 9.60 -8.66
C ARG A 473 -10.37 10.22 -7.29
N LEU A 474 -9.13 10.66 -7.07
CA LEU A 474 -8.76 11.34 -5.83
C LEU A 474 -9.43 12.71 -5.69
N ALA A 475 -9.67 13.41 -6.81
CA ALA A 475 -10.38 14.67 -6.81
C ALA A 475 -11.85 14.52 -6.39
N GLU A 476 -12.51 13.42 -6.78
CA GLU A 476 -13.89 13.09 -6.35
C GLU A 476 -13.97 12.84 -4.84
N ALA A 477 -12.91 12.27 -4.26
CA ALA A 477 -12.79 12.03 -2.83
C ALA A 477 -12.10 13.18 -2.07
N PHE A 478 -11.86 14.34 -2.69
CA PHE A 478 -11.11 15.43 -2.05
C PHE A 478 -11.87 15.98 -0.82
N GLY A 479 -11.14 16.25 0.26
CA GLY A 479 -11.72 16.80 1.48
C GLY A 479 -10.68 17.24 2.50
N GLU A 480 -11.10 17.37 3.76
CA GLU A 480 -10.25 17.85 4.87
C GLU A 480 -9.02 16.97 5.13
N HIS A 481 -9.02 15.74 4.64
CA HIS A 481 -7.89 14.82 4.76
C HIS A 481 -6.78 15.02 3.70
N SER A 482 -6.97 15.92 2.73
CA SER A 482 -6.06 16.12 1.58
C SER A 482 -5.80 17.60 1.27
N LEU A 483 -4.63 17.90 0.67
CA LEU A 483 -4.26 19.24 0.18
C LEU A 483 -4.26 19.23 -1.36
N PHE A 484 -4.69 20.32 -1.98
CA PHE A 484 -4.37 20.59 -3.38
C PHE A 484 -3.23 21.62 -3.41
N ASP A 485 -2.05 21.19 -3.85
CA ASP A 485 -0.85 22.04 -3.90
C ASP A 485 -0.24 22.09 -5.29
N ILE A 486 0.42 23.21 -5.58
CA ILE A 486 1.19 23.40 -6.81
C ILE A 486 2.62 23.77 -6.45
N THR A 487 3.56 23.02 -7.00
CA THR A 487 5.00 23.29 -6.88
C THR A 487 5.57 23.72 -8.22
N ARG A 488 6.23 24.88 -8.29
CA ARG A 488 6.98 25.34 -9.48
C ARG A 488 8.43 24.89 -9.37
N ARG A 489 8.94 24.28 -10.44
CA ARG A 489 10.35 23.87 -10.55
C ARG A 489 10.98 24.50 -11.79
N GLN A 490 12.18 25.04 -11.62
CA GLN A 490 12.99 25.52 -12.73
C GLN A 490 13.86 24.37 -13.26
N THR A 491 13.84 24.14 -14.57
CA THR A 491 14.72 23.18 -15.24
C THR A 491 16.10 23.77 -15.44
N GLU A 492 17.10 22.91 -15.72
CA GLU A 492 18.46 23.34 -16.10
C GLU A 492 18.47 24.27 -17.32
N SER A 493 17.50 24.10 -18.23
CA SER A 493 17.28 24.98 -19.39
C SER A 493 16.64 26.33 -19.06
N GLY A 494 16.40 26.63 -17.78
CA GLY A 494 15.80 27.87 -17.29
C GLY A 494 14.28 27.96 -17.42
N ARG A 495 13.61 26.93 -17.98
CA ARG A 495 12.15 26.89 -18.08
C ARG A 495 11.53 26.58 -16.72
N VAL A 496 10.40 27.18 -16.42
CA VAL A 496 9.66 26.90 -15.19
C VAL A 496 8.44 26.05 -15.53
N TYR A 497 8.35 24.89 -14.89
CA TYR A 497 7.19 24.00 -14.96
C TYR A 497 6.54 23.88 -13.59
N SER A 498 5.30 23.39 -13.56
CA SER A 498 4.55 23.14 -12.33
C SER A 498 4.18 21.67 -12.19
N THR A 499 4.13 21.20 -10.95
CA THR A 499 3.56 19.90 -10.57
C THR A 499 2.29 20.18 -9.78
N LEU A 500 1.17 19.63 -10.24
CA LEU A 500 -0.11 19.67 -9.52
C LEU A 500 -0.18 18.43 -8.63
N CYS A 501 -0.47 18.60 -7.34
CA CYS A 501 -0.53 17.50 -6.38
C CYS A 501 -1.85 17.52 -5.62
N LEU A 502 -2.58 16.40 -5.66
CA LEU A 502 -3.58 16.06 -4.66
C LEU A 502 -2.89 15.22 -3.60
N ARG A 503 -2.41 15.90 -2.55
CA ARG A 503 -1.61 15.30 -1.48
C ARG A 503 -2.50 14.76 -0.39
N ASN A 504 -2.51 13.45 -0.20
CA ASN A 504 -3.14 12.88 0.98
C ASN A 504 -2.29 13.17 2.23
N VAL A 505 -2.93 13.75 3.24
CA VAL A 505 -2.29 14.06 4.53
C VAL A 505 -2.75 13.06 5.59
N ILE A 506 -4.02 12.66 5.54
CA ILE A 506 -4.65 11.74 6.47
C ILE A 506 -5.26 10.59 5.65
N PRO A 507 -4.67 9.38 5.65
CA PRO A 507 -5.16 8.29 4.82
C PRO A 507 -6.41 7.61 5.37
N ALA A 508 -6.80 7.92 6.62
CA ALA A 508 -7.93 7.32 7.33
C ALA A 508 -9.21 7.12 6.50
N PRO A 509 -9.73 8.12 5.75
CA PRO A 509 -10.99 7.93 5.03
C PRO A 509 -10.95 6.84 3.94
N PHE A 510 -9.75 6.56 3.41
CA PHE A 510 -9.59 5.51 2.42
C PHE A 510 -9.29 4.14 3.02
N LEU A 511 -8.64 4.11 4.20
CA LEU A 511 -8.25 2.88 4.88
C LEU A 511 -9.38 2.33 5.76
N ALA A 512 -10.25 3.18 6.33
CA ALA A 512 -11.34 2.74 7.21
C ALA A 512 -12.25 1.69 6.54
N PRO A 513 -12.73 1.86 5.29
CA PRO A 513 -13.55 0.84 4.62
C PRO A 513 -12.80 -0.48 4.38
N ARG A 514 -11.46 -0.46 4.36
CA ARG A 514 -10.64 -1.68 4.24
C ARG A 514 -10.58 -2.43 5.57
N PHE A 515 -10.53 -1.71 6.68
CA PHE A 515 -10.58 -2.31 8.01
C PHE A 515 -11.99 -2.85 8.33
N GLU A 516 -13.04 -2.10 7.98
CA GLU A 516 -14.44 -2.52 8.17
C GLU A 516 -14.79 -3.81 7.43
N GLU A 517 -14.26 -4.03 6.22
CA GLU A 517 -14.46 -5.25 5.44
C GLU A 517 -13.74 -6.48 6.06
N ALA A 518 -12.69 -6.26 6.85
CA ALA A 518 -11.94 -7.34 7.47
C ALA A 518 -12.60 -7.77 8.79
N HIS A 519 -12.74 -9.09 9.00
CA HIS A 519 -13.24 -9.62 10.28
C HIS A 519 -12.35 -9.21 11.46
N SER A 520 -11.04 -9.22 11.26
CA SER A 520 -10.09 -8.75 12.27
C SER A 520 -8.79 -8.28 11.63
N CYS A 521 -8.22 -7.19 12.14
CA CYS A 521 -6.91 -6.71 11.73
C CYS A 521 -6.01 -6.54 12.95
N THR A 522 -4.86 -7.23 12.97
CA THR A 522 -3.80 -6.99 13.95
C THR A 522 -2.69 -6.17 13.31
N LEU A 523 -2.50 -4.94 13.78
CA LEU A 523 -1.38 -4.08 13.45
C LEU A 523 -0.31 -4.20 14.52
N PHE A 524 0.90 -4.61 14.15
CA PHE A 524 1.97 -4.82 15.14
C PHE A 524 3.30 -4.23 14.71
N SER A 525 3.99 -3.60 15.66
CA SER A 525 5.33 -3.05 15.45
C SER A 525 6.04 -2.74 16.77
N ALA A 526 7.35 -2.45 16.72
CA ALA A 526 8.11 -2.00 17.88
C ALA A 526 7.85 -0.54 18.27
N THR A 527 7.25 0.26 17.38
CA THR A 527 7.11 1.71 17.58
C THR A 527 5.72 2.18 17.15
N LEU A 528 4.68 1.84 17.93
CA LEU A 528 3.30 2.31 17.72
C LEU A 528 2.85 3.34 18.78
N THR A 529 3.77 3.86 19.58
CA THR A 529 3.48 4.90 20.57
C THR A 529 3.62 6.29 19.94
N PRO A 530 2.65 7.20 20.12
CA PRO A 530 1.40 7.00 20.87
C PRO A 530 0.31 6.30 20.03
N ALA A 531 -0.52 5.48 20.68
CA ALA A 531 -1.52 4.66 19.99
C ALA A 531 -2.57 5.50 19.21
N HIS A 532 -3.01 6.62 19.79
CA HIS A 532 -4.03 7.47 19.18
C HIS A 532 -3.55 8.04 17.83
N TYR A 533 -2.26 8.39 17.69
CA TYR A 533 -1.71 8.88 16.42
C TYR A 533 -1.95 7.90 15.26
N TYR A 534 -1.71 6.60 15.47
CA TYR A 534 -1.95 5.60 14.42
C TYR A 534 -3.43 5.29 14.24
N ARG A 535 -4.21 5.21 15.33
CA ARG A 535 -5.66 5.00 15.23
C ARG A 535 -6.31 6.09 14.39
N ASP A 536 -5.97 7.34 14.69
CA ASP A 536 -6.57 8.52 14.08
C ASP A 536 -6.13 8.67 12.60
N LEU A 537 -4.84 8.44 12.28
CA LEU A 537 -4.36 8.54 10.90
C LEU A 537 -4.73 7.36 10.00
N LEU A 538 -4.92 6.17 10.56
CA LEU A 538 -5.30 4.98 9.81
C LEU A 538 -6.83 4.81 9.73
N GLY A 539 -7.61 5.54 10.53
CA GLY A 539 -9.07 5.42 10.55
C GLY A 539 -9.51 4.11 11.18
N LEU A 540 -8.81 3.67 12.23
CA LEU A 540 -9.17 2.46 12.96
C LEU A 540 -10.42 2.72 13.83
N PRO A 541 -11.32 1.73 13.99
CA PRO A 541 -12.51 1.84 14.86
C PRO A 541 -12.16 2.24 16.30
N GLU A 542 -13.05 2.95 16.97
CA GLU A 542 -12.84 3.42 18.35
C GLU A 542 -12.63 2.28 19.36
N ASP A 543 -13.25 1.12 19.12
CA ASP A 543 -13.14 -0.07 19.95
C ASP A 543 -11.90 -0.94 19.63
N THR A 544 -10.99 -0.45 18.77
CA THR A 544 -9.71 -1.09 18.48
C THR A 544 -8.92 -1.27 19.77
N ALA A 545 -8.59 -2.53 20.08
CA ALA A 545 -7.82 -2.86 21.26
C ALA A 545 -6.37 -2.37 21.13
N TRP A 546 -5.76 -1.96 22.24
CA TRP A 546 -4.37 -1.56 22.31
C TRP A 546 -3.62 -2.35 23.38
N ILE A 547 -2.44 -2.87 23.04
CA ILE A 547 -1.50 -3.45 24.00
C ILE A 547 -0.09 -2.92 23.78
N ASP A 548 0.62 -2.71 24.88
CA ASP A 548 2.07 -2.53 24.91
C ASP A 548 2.67 -3.78 25.56
N VAL A 549 3.22 -4.65 24.73
CA VAL A 549 3.70 -5.97 25.13
C VAL A 549 4.98 -5.82 25.93
N GLU A 550 5.09 -6.58 27.01
CA GLU A 550 6.26 -6.54 27.88
C GLU A 550 7.54 -6.88 27.11
N SER A 551 8.57 -6.03 27.26
CA SER A 551 9.85 -6.21 26.60
C SER A 551 10.59 -7.44 27.16
N PRO A 552 11.22 -8.28 26.31
CA PRO A 552 12.05 -9.39 26.76
C PRO A 552 13.43 -8.91 27.25
N PHE A 553 13.73 -7.62 27.06
CA PHE A 553 14.98 -6.99 27.46
C PHE A 553 14.85 -6.35 28.83
N ARG A 554 15.91 -6.44 29.61
CA ARG A 554 16.05 -5.80 30.91
C ARG A 554 16.71 -4.44 30.74
N ALA A 555 16.31 -3.47 31.56
CA ALA A 555 16.80 -2.10 31.46
C ALA A 555 18.31 -1.98 31.62
N GLU A 556 18.92 -2.90 32.37
CA GLU A 556 20.36 -2.93 32.67
C GLU A 556 21.21 -3.27 31.44
N GLN A 557 20.63 -3.88 30.41
CA GLN A 557 21.33 -4.26 29.17
C GLN A 557 21.61 -3.05 28.27
N LEU A 558 20.80 -2.01 28.38
CA LEU A 558 20.90 -0.83 27.52
C LEU A 558 21.05 0.42 28.36
N GLU A 559 22.27 0.93 28.42
CA GLU A 559 22.52 2.19 29.09
C GLU A 559 22.05 3.35 28.21
N VAL A 560 20.92 3.96 28.54
CA VAL A 560 20.36 5.10 27.81
C VAL A 560 20.73 6.41 28.52
N GLN A 561 21.55 7.23 27.86
CA GLN A 561 22.07 8.50 28.38
C GLN A 561 21.52 9.67 27.58
N VAL A 562 20.88 10.63 28.24
CA VAL A 562 20.38 11.86 27.63
C VAL A 562 21.28 13.04 27.97
N VAL A 563 21.81 13.72 26.95
CA VAL A 563 22.50 15.00 27.11
C VAL A 563 21.47 16.13 27.16
N ARG A 564 21.26 16.71 28.35
CA ARG A 564 20.19 17.72 28.54
C ARG A 564 20.62 19.18 28.31
N ASN A 565 21.90 19.45 28.15
CA ASN A 565 22.45 20.81 28.04
C ASN A 565 23.11 21.09 26.69
N LEU A 566 22.76 20.35 25.64
CA LEU A 566 23.29 20.55 24.29
C LEU A 566 22.15 20.59 23.27
N SER A 567 22.12 21.61 22.41
CA SER A 567 21.10 21.74 21.37
C SER A 567 21.66 21.39 20.00
N THR A 568 20.98 20.54 19.23
CA THR A 568 21.37 20.19 17.85
C THR A 568 20.48 20.86 16.78
N ARG A 569 19.64 21.83 17.20
CA ARG A 569 18.89 22.73 16.31
C ARG A 569 19.82 23.48 15.36
N TYR A 570 19.33 23.80 14.17
CA TYR A 570 20.12 24.41 13.08
C TYR A 570 21.02 25.57 13.54
N GLN A 571 20.47 26.52 14.29
CA GLN A 571 21.17 27.71 14.79
C GLN A 571 22.33 27.39 15.76
N HIS A 572 22.29 26.25 16.45
CA HIS A 572 23.27 25.87 17.47
C HIS A 572 24.23 24.77 16.99
N ARG A 573 24.09 24.29 15.74
CA ARG A 573 24.84 23.13 15.24
C ARG A 573 26.35 23.33 15.34
N ALA A 574 26.87 24.48 14.91
CA ALA A 574 28.31 24.76 14.93
C ALA A 574 28.89 24.59 16.36
N GLN A 575 28.19 25.11 17.37
CA GLN A 575 28.60 25.03 18.78
C GLN A 575 28.46 23.61 19.35
N SER A 576 27.58 22.79 18.79
CA SER A 576 27.35 21.42 19.23
C SER A 576 28.39 20.40 18.73
N VAL A 577 29.08 20.70 17.62
CA VAL A 577 30.00 19.76 16.95
C VAL A 577 31.10 19.28 17.90
N ARG A 578 31.81 20.21 18.56
CA ARG A 578 32.93 19.87 19.45
C ARG A 578 32.49 19.02 20.65
N PRO A 579 31.46 19.40 21.43
CA PRO A 579 30.95 18.56 22.52
C PRO A 579 30.51 17.16 22.08
N ILE A 580 29.94 17.01 20.88
CA ILE A 580 29.56 15.71 20.32
C ILE A 580 30.80 14.86 20.04
N CYS A 581 31.83 15.42 19.37
CA CYS A 581 33.06 14.69 19.09
C CYS A 581 33.76 14.24 20.38
N GLU A 582 33.88 15.12 21.38
CA GLU A 582 34.48 14.80 22.68
C GLU A 582 33.71 13.69 23.40
N LEU A 583 32.38 13.72 23.36
CA LEU A 583 31.52 12.66 23.91
C LEU A 583 31.74 11.32 23.20
N MET A 584 31.71 11.31 21.87
CA MET A 584 31.91 10.11 21.06
C MET A 584 33.29 9.49 21.32
N ALA A 585 34.32 10.32 21.38
CA ALA A 585 35.70 9.90 21.64
C ALA A 585 35.85 9.32 23.04
N ARG A 586 35.23 9.94 24.06
CA ARG A 586 35.24 9.42 25.43
C ARG A 586 34.58 8.05 25.50
N GLN A 587 33.35 7.94 24.97
CA GLN A 587 32.60 6.68 24.98
C GLN A 587 33.35 5.56 24.24
N TYR A 588 33.93 5.87 23.08
CA TYR A 588 34.71 4.91 22.31
C TYR A 588 35.98 4.44 23.06
N ARG A 589 36.67 5.35 23.77
CA ARG A 589 37.84 4.99 24.58
C ARG A 589 37.48 4.14 25.80
N GLU A 590 36.36 4.42 26.45
CA GLU A 590 35.85 3.64 27.59
C GLU A 590 35.47 2.22 27.18
N ARG A 591 34.82 2.06 26.02
CA ARG A 591 34.43 0.75 25.47
C ARG A 591 34.66 0.71 23.95
N PRO A 592 35.86 0.33 23.47
CA PRO A 592 36.12 0.21 22.05
C PRO A 592 35.26 -0.86 21.40
N GLY A 593 34.67 -0.56 20.24
CA GLY A 593 33.83 -1.48 19.48
C GLY A 593 33.12 -0.77 18.35
N ASN A 594 32.09 -1.39 17.78
CA ASN A 594 31.30 -0.81 16.70
C ASN A 594 30.20 0.11 17.24
N TYR A 595 30.19 1.35 16.74
CA TYR A 595 29.16 2.34 17.04
C TYR A 595 28.53 2.88 15.76
N LEU A 596 27.29 3.38 15.88
CA LEU A 596 26.60 4.07 14.79
C LEU A 596 26.11 5.45 15.27
N ALA A 597 26.56 6.51 14.61
CA ALA A 597 26.22 7.89 14.90
C ALA A 597 25.22 8.43 13.87
N PHE A 598 24.08 8.93 14.36
CA PHE A 598 22.95 9.40 13.57
C PHE A 598 22.78 10.92 13.66
N PHE A 599 22.68 11.56 12.50
CA PHE A 599 22.54 13.01 12.37
C PHE A 599 21.31 13.40 11.56
N SER A 600 20.85 14.65 11.69
CA SER A 600 19.64 15.14 11.00
C SER A 600 19.81 15.42 9.51
N SER A 601 21.04 15.53 9.00
CA SER A 601 21.31 15.80 7.59
C SER A 601 22.76 15.47 7.23
N TYR A 602 23.02 15.21 5.94
CA TYR A 602 24.37 14.99 5.43
C TYR A 602 25.33 16.15 5.74
N ALA A 603 24.85 17.40 5.66
CA ALA A 603 25.68 18.56 5.97
C ALA A 603 26.13 18.59 7.44
N TYR A 604 25.26 18.21 8.38
CA TYR A 604 25.62 18.18 9.79
C TYR A 604 26.48 16.95 10.12
N LEU A 605 26.18 15.81 9.50
CA LEU A 605 27.01 14.61 9.56
C LEU A 605 28.45 14.94 9.16
N GLU A 606 28.64 15.61 8.02
CA GLU A 606 29.97 15.92 7.48
C GLU A 606 30.76 16.85 8.40
N GLN A 607 30.12 17.88 8.95
CA GLN A 607 30.74 18.80 9.92
C GLN A 607 31.28 18.05 11.16
N VAL A 608 30.50 17.12 11.70
CA VAL A 608 30.91 16.32 12.86
C VAL A 608 32.01 15.33 12.46
N ARG A 609 31.87 14.66 11.31
CA ARG A 609 32.86 13.72 10.79
C ARG A 609 34.23 14.38 10.58
N GLU A 610 34.28 15.50 9.87
CA GLU A 610 35.53 16.23 9.58
C GLU A 610 36.25 16.64 10.87
N ARG A 611 35.50 17.16 11.85
CA ARG A 611 36.04 17.50 13.17
C ARG A 611 36.55 16.25 13.88
N PHE A 612 35.75 15.18 13.91
CA PHE A 612 36.08 13.95 14.63
C PHE A 612 37.33 13.26 14.07
N VAL A 613 37.44 13.11 12.75
CA VAL A 613 38.61 12.49 12.10
C VAL A 613 39.88 13.29 12.34
N ARG A 614 39.77 14.63 12.38
CA ARG A 614 40.91 15.50 12.68
C ARG A 614 41.37 15.39 14.12
N ASP A 615 40.42 15.38 15.06
CA ASP A 615 40.72 15.40 16.50
C ASP A 615 41.07 13.98 17.02
N GLU A 616 40.55 12.92 16.40
CA GLU A 616 40.71 11.50 16.80
C GLU A 616 41.12 10.59 15.61
N PRO A 617 42.31 10.78 15.01
CA PRO A 617 42.73 10.07 13.79
C PRO A 617 42.93 8.56 13.97
N GLY A 618 42.99 8.07 15.22
CA GLY A 618 43.14 6.66 15.55
C GLY A 618 41.83 5.85 15.57
N VAL A 619 40.68 6.50 15.42
CA VAL A 619 39.37 5.84 15.44
C VAL A 619 38.92 5.57 14.00
N PRO A 620 38.68 4.30 13.60
CA PRO A 620 38.13 4.00 12.28
C PRO A 620 36.75 4.62 12.08
N VAL A 621 36.55 5.32 10.96
CA VAL A 621 35.30 6.00 10.61
C VAL A 621 34.89 5.62 9.20
N TRP A 622 33.60 5.33 9.02
CA TRP A 622 32.98 5.13 7.71
C TRP A 622 31.66 5.91 7.64
N VAL A 623 31.24 6.27 6.43
CA VAL A 623 30.20 7.28 6.22
C VAL A 623 29.19 6.81 5.20
N GLN A 624 27.92 7.04 5.48
CA GLN A 624 26.85 6.92 4.51
C GLN A 624 27.04 7.96 3.40
N ALA A 625 27.20 7.49 2.16
CA ALA A 625 27.19 8.35 0.98
C ALA A 625 25.75 8.76 0.60
N ARG A 626 25.62 9.84 -0.17
CA ARG A 626 24.33 10.20 -0.78
C ARG A 626 24.00 9.18 -1.88
N ASN A 627 22.75 8.73 -1.92
CA ASN A 627 22.24 7.83 -2.96
C ASN A 627 22.99 6.49 -3.09
N MET A 628 23.27 5.83 -1.96
CA MET A 628 23.88 4.49 -2.00
C MET A 628 22.98 3.49 -2.73
N ASP A 629 23.56 2.79 -3.69
CA ASP A 629 22.98 1.57 -4.26
C ASP A 629 22.98 0.42 -3.23
N GLU A 630 22.43 -0.74 -3.59
CA GLU A 630 22.32 -1.86 -2.64
C GLU A 630 23.69 -2.44 -2.27
N SER A 631 24.63 -2.49 -3.22
CA SER A 631 25.99 -2.98 -3.01
C SER A 631 26.78 -2.07 -2.07
N GLU A 632 26.64 -0.75 -2.23
CA GLU A 632 27.26 0.25 -1.34
C GLU A 632 26.68 0.19 0.08
N ARG A 633 25.37 -0.08 0.22
CA ARG A 633 24.74 -0.29 1.53
C ARG A 633 25.25 -1.54 2.22
N GLU A 634 25.35 -2.64 1.48
CA GLU A 634 25.93 -3.89 1.99
C GLU A 634 27.38 -3.65 2.43
N GLY A 635 28.21 -3.00 1.60
CA GLY A 635 29.59 -2.67 1.94
C GLY A 635 29.74 -1.78 3.20
N PHE A 636 28.80 -0.85 3.44
CA PHE A 636 28.74 -0.08 4.69
C PHE A 636 28.43 -0.97 5.90
N LEU A 637 27.48 -1.91 5.75
CA LEU A 637 27.07 -2.83 6.83
C LEU A 637 28.11 -3.91 7.11
N GLU A 638 28.89 -4.31 6.11
CA GLU A 638 30.00 -5.26 6.24
C GLU A 638 31.13 -4.75 7.15
N GLN A 639 31.20 -3.44 7.45
CA GLN A 639 32.16 -2.91 8.42
C GLN A 639 31.81 -3.31 9.86
N PHE A 640 30.53 -3.55 10.13
CA PHE A 640 30.03 -3.97 11.45
C PHE A 640 30.21 -5.48 11.62
N ARG A 641 31.45 -5.92 11.85
CA ARG A 641 31.82 -7.33 12.10
C ARG A 641 31.98 -7.58 13.60
N ASN A 642 31.84 -8.83 14.03
CA ASN A 642 32.14 -9.22 15.42
C ASN A 642 33.59 -8.85 15.76
N GLY A 643 33.83 -8.30 16.94
CA GLY A 643 35.12 -7.74 17.36
C GLY A 643 35.58 -6.49 16.60
N GLY A 644 34.77 -5.98 15.66
CA GLY A 644 35.04 -4.77 14.91
C GLY A 644 35.10 -3.53 15.80
N ARG A 645 35.84 -2.51 15.36
CA ARG A 645 36.06 -1.28 16.10
C ARG A 645 36.00 -0.09 15.18
N GLY A 646 35.06 0.81 15.43
CA GLY A 646 34.95 2.08 14.74
C GLY A 646 33.55 2.67 14.82
N ILE A 647 33.37 3.81 14.16
CA ILE A 647 32.12 4.56 14.20
C ILE A 647 31.61 4.80 12.78
N GLY A 648 30.44 4.22 12.48
CA GLY A 648 29.70 4.55 11.28
C GLY A 648 28.93 5.86 11.45
N PHE A 649 28.93 6.72 10.44
CA PHE A 649 28.18 7.98 10.42
C PHE A 649 27.03 7.86 9.41
N ALA A 650 25.80 8.09 9.86
CA ALA A 650 24.60 7.96 9.04
C ALA A 650 23.56 9.07 9.31
N VAL A 651 22.64 9.26 8.38
CA VAL A 651 21.49 10.17 8.55
C VAL A 651 20.31 9.42 9.15
N LEU A 652 19.71 9.98 10.20
CA LEU A 652 18.54 9.37 10.86
C LEU A 652 17.34 9.33 9.91
N GLY A 653 16.63 8.19 9.87
CA GLY A 653 15.51 7.96 8.95
C GLY A 653 15.95 7.65 7.51
N GLY A 654 17.24 7.47 7.24
CA GLY A 654 17.76 6.90 6.01
C GLY A 654 17.82 5.36 6.05
N ALA A 655 18.44 4.75 5.03
CA ALA A 655 18.53 3.30 4.85
C ALA A 655 19.10 2.52 6.04
N PHE A 656 19.94 3.15 6.88
CA PHE A 656 20.57 2.49 8.04
C PHE A 656 19.82 2.72 9.37
N GLY A 657 18.83 3.61 9.42
CA GLY A 657 17.95 3.75 10.58
C GLY A 657 16.88 2.65 10.64
N GLU A 658 16.55 2.09 9.47
CA GLU A 658 15.48 1.12 9.31
C GLU A 658 15.95 -0.18 8.63
N GLY A 659 15.56 -1.34 9.16
CA GLY A 659 15.65 -2.61 8.41
C GLY A 659 17.02 -3.28 8.34
N ILE A 660 18.05 -2.75 9.00
CA ILE A 660 19.36 -3.41 9.14
C ILE A 660 19.35 -4.36 10.34
N ASP A 661 20.14 -5.44 10.33
CA ASP A 661 20.25 -6.38 11.46
C ASP A 661 21.72 -6.57 11.87
N LEU A 662 22.06 -6.08 13.08
CA LEU A 662 23.42 -6.04 13.63
C LEU A 662 23.42 -6.60 15.07
N PRO A 663 23.17 -7.91 15.26
CA PRO A 663 23.08 -8.51 16.60
C PRO A 663 24.44 -8.65 17.28
N GLY A 664 24.44 -8.79 18.60
CA GLY A 664 25.65 -9.04 19.39
C GLY A 664 26.60 -7.85 19.43
N ASP A 665 27.90 -8.14 19.34
CA ASP A 665 28.96 -7.12 19.36
C ASP A 665 29.17 -6.42 18.01
N ARG A 666 28.37 -6.75 16.99
CA ARG A 666 28.34 -6.03 15.71
C ARG A 666 27.92 -4.58 15.88
N LEU A 667 27.13 -4.24 16.90
CA LEU A 667 26.79 -2.86 17.25
C LEU A 667 26.61 -2.72 18.76
N ILE A 668 27.62 -2.18 19.44
CA ILE A 668 27.62 -2.04 20.91
C ILE A 668 27.13 -0.68 21.40
N GLY A 669 26.87 0.26 20.49
CA GLY A 669 26.27 1.51 20.88
C GLY A 669 25.86 2.42 19.73
N ALA A 670 25.03 3.40 20.05
CA ALA A 670 24.55 4.40 19.11
C ALA A 670 24.60 5.81 19.70
N PHE A 671 24.93 6.78 18.85
CA PHE A 671 24.84 8.20 19.15
C PHE A 671 23.73 8.80 18.31
N VAL A 672 22.72 9.40 18.92
CA VAL A 672 21.58 10.00 18.21
C VAL A 672 21.58 11.50 18.48
N ALA A 673 22.18 12.28 17.58
CA ALA A 673 22.36 13.73 17.73
C ALA A 673 21.20 14.55 17.14
N THR A 674 19.98 14.05 17.22
CA THR A 674 18.78 14.72 16.71
C THR A 674 17.51 14.03 17.20
N LEU A 675 16.38 14.76 17.21
CA LEU A 675 15.05 14.18 17.41
C LEU A 675 14.46 13.57 16.12
N GLY A 676 15.19 13.59 15.01
CA GLY A 676 14.71 13.02 13.74
C GLY A 676 13.50 13.72 13.14
N LEU A 677 13.20 14.94 13.61
CA LEU A 677 12.06 15.72 13.15
C LEU A 677 12.13 15.90 11.62
N PRO A 678 11.00 15.74 10.91
CA PRO A 678 10.86 16.18 9.52
C PRO A 678 11.38 17.60 9.31
N GLN A 679 11.82 17.89 8.08
CA GLN A 679 12.32 19.22 7.74
C GLN A 679 11.22 20.26 7.90
N VAL A 680 11.54 21.40 8.50
CA VAL A 680 10.62 22.54 8.53
C VAL A 680 10.67 23.20 7.16
N ASN A 681 9.59 23.04 6.40
CA ASN A 681 9.40 23.64 5.08
C ASN A 681 7.93 24.01 4.91
N THR A 682 7.60 24.70 3.82
CA THR A 682 6.25 25.17 3.54
C THR A 682 5.25 24.01 3.46
N VAL A 683 5.62 22.90 2.82
CA VAL A 683 4.78 21.69 2.71
C VAL A 683 4.41 21.14 4.09
N ASN A 684 5.39 20.93 4.95
CA ASN A 684 5.17 20.37 6.28
C ASN A 684 4.45 21.35 7.20
N GLU A 685 4.56 22.65 6.99
CA GLU A 685 3.78 23.64 7.73
C GLU A 685 2.28 23.58 7.36
N GLU A 686 1.95 23.37 6.09
CA GLU A 686 0.57 23.15 5.65
C GLU A 686 0.01 21.82 6.17
N ILE A 687 0.83 20.75 6.15
CA ILE A 687 0.49 19.48 6.79
C ILE A 687 0.23 19.69 8.29
N ARG A 688 1.08 20.45 8.98
CA ARG A 688 0.93 20.77 10.41
C ARG A 688 -0.38 21.50 10.70
N GLN A 689 -0.72 22.49 9.88
CA GLN A 689 -1.98 23.20 10.02
C GLN A 689 -3.17 22.27 9.78
N ARG A 690 -3.10 21.39 8.77
CA ARG A 690 -4.18 20.45 8.51
C ARG A 690 -4.38 19.45 9.65
N MET A 691 -3.29 18.92 10.20
CA MET A 691 -3.33 18.05 11.37
C MET A 691 -3.88 18.76 12.61
N HIS A 692 -3.53 20.04 12.80
CA HIS A 692 -4.07 20.83 13.91
C HIS A 692 -5.58 21.02 13.78
N ASN A 693 -6.08 21.31 12.58
CA ASN A 693 -7.51 21.48 12.35
C ASN A 693 -8.29 20.18 12.58
N GLN A 694 -7.72 19.03 12.20
CA GLN A 694 -8.39 17.74 12.36
C GLN A 694 -8.32 17.19 13.79
N PHE A 695 -7.15 17.28 14.44
CA PHE A 695 -6.86 16.54 15.68
C PHE A 695 -6.48 17.44 16.86
N GLY A 696 -6.37 18.75 16.68
CA GLY A 696 -5.96 19.71 17.72
C GLY A 696 -4.45 19.76 17.99
N ASP A 697 -3.66 18.76 17.59
CA ASP A 697 -2.22 18.68 17.86
C ASP A 697 -1.37 18.55 16.60
N GLY A 698 -1.29 19.63 15.82
CA GLY A 698 -0.59 19.61 14.54
C GLY A 698 0.92 19.44 14.67
N TYR A 699 1.55 19.99 15.71
CA TYR A 699 3.01 19.87 15.86
C TYR A 699 3.42 18.43 16.14
N ASP A 700 2.70 17.75 17.04
CA ASP A 700 3.07 16.41 17.42
C ASP A 700 2.85 15.39 16.30
N TYR A 701 1.70 15.49 15.62
CA TYR A 701 1.34 14.65 14.49
C TYR A 701 2.29 14.79 13.30
N THR A 702 2.73 16.01 13.02
CA THR A 702 3.57 16.28 11.84
C THR A 702 5.05 16.11 12.14
N TYR A 703 5.51 16.46 13.35
CA TYR A 703 6.94 16.52 13.65
C TYR A 703 7.37 15.57 14.76
N LEU A 704 6.77 15.65 15.94
CA LEU A 704 7.30 15.00 17.14
C LEU A 704 7.18 13.46 17.05
N TYR A 705 5.98 12.93 16.80
CA TYR A 705 5.74 11.49 16.81
C TYR A 705 6.53 10.78 15.69
N PRO A 706 6.52 11.24 14.42
CA PRO A 706 7.33 10.63 13.38
C PRO A 706 8.84 10.72 13.65
N GLY A 707 9.30 11.81 14.28
CA GLY A 707 10.71 11.98 14.64
C GLY A 707 11.16 11.02 15.72
N LEU A 708 10.41 10.94 16.82
CA LEU A 708 10.69 10.04 17.94
C LEU A 708 10.61 8.57 17.54
N GLN A 709 9.66 8.21 16.66
CA GLN A 709 9.62 6.87 16.06
C GLN A 709 10.96 6.49 15.43
N LYS A 710 11.57 7.38 14.62
CA LYS A 710 12.88 7.14 14.00
C LYS A 710 13.99 7.02 15.04
N VAL A 711 13.96 7.83 16.11
CA VAL A 711 14.93 7.74 17.21
C VAL A 711 14.87 6.38 17.90
N VAL A 712 13.67 5.90 18.22
CA VAL A 712 13.47 4.61 18.90
C VAL A 712 13.87 3.44 18.00
N GLN A 713 13.53 3.49 16.72
CA GLN A 713 13.99 2.50 15.74
C GLN A 713 15.52 2.51 15.60
N ALA A 714 16.09 3.71 15.59
CA ALA A 714 17.49 4.06 15.72
C ALA A 714 18.23 3.28 16.82
N ALA A 715 17.82 3.59 18.04
CA ALA A 715 18.37 3.06 19.28
C ALA A 715 18.10 1.57 19.47
N GLY A 716 16.93 1.09 19.03
CA GLY A 716 16.57 -0.33 19.06
C GLY A 716 17.45 -1.22 18.19
N ARG A 717 18.35 -0.65 17.36
CA ARG A 717 19.35 -1.44 16.64
C ARG A 717 20.45 -2.00 17.53
N VAL A 718 20.71 -1.36 18.68
CA VAL A 718 21.78 -1.75 19.63
C VAL A 718 21.43 -3.03 20.38
N ILE A 719 20.14 -3.35 20.54
CA ILE A 719 19.68 -4.54 21.29
C ILE A 719 18.72 -5.35 20.42
N ARG A 720 19.11 -6.57 20.06
CA ARG A 720 18.34 -7.52 19.25
C ARG A 720 18.07 -8.85 19.95
N THR A 721 19.07 -9.34 20.67
CA THR A 721 19.02 -10.59 21.42
C THR A 721 18.97 -10.31 22.93
N GLN A 722 18.53 -11.29 23.71
CA GLN A 722 18.49 -11.16 25.17
C GLN A 722 19.88 -11.13 25.81
N GLN A 723 20.94 -11.39 25.04
CA GLN A 723 22.33 -11.34 25.47
C GLN A 723 23.03 -10.04 25.06
N ASP A 724 22.41 -9.23 24.21
CA ASP A 724 23.02 -7.99 23.75
C ASP A 724 23.11 -7.00 24.91
N GLU A 725 24.21 -6.24 24.93
CA GLU A 725 24.46 -5.15 25.87
C GLU A 725 25.09 -3.97 25.16
N GLY A 726 24.59 -2.77 25.41
CA GLY A 726 25.09 -1.59 24.71
C GLY A 726 24.72 -0.26 25.34
N VAL A 727 25.13 0.81 24.68
CA VAL A 727 24.92 2.19 25.14
C VAL A 727 24.25 3.03 24.06
N VAL A 728 23.26 3.82 24.44
CA VAL A 728 22.60 4.78 23.55
C VAL A 728 22.73 6.18 24.13
N TRP A 729 23.35 7.07 23.37
CA TRP A 729 23.42 8.49 23.67
C TRP A 729 22.37 9.25 22.88
N LEU A 730 21.39 9.82 23.58
CA LEU A 730 20.41 10.74 23.04
C LEU A 730 20.90 12.17 23.25
N ILE A 731 21.37 12.81 22.18
CA ILE A 731 22.15 14.06 22.25
C ILE A 731 21.30 15.22 21.72
N ASP A 732 20.43 15.75 22.56
CA ASP A 732 19.69 17.00 22.37
C ASP A 732 18.94 17.36 23.68
N ASP A 733 18.91 18.64 24.05
CA ASP A 733 18.22 19.17 25.24
C ASP A 733 16.73 18.82 25.28
N ARG A 734 16.09 18.63 24.12
CA ARG A 734 14.66 18.28 24.01
C ARG A 734 14.33 16.89 24.53
N PHE A 735 15.26 15.93 24.49
CA PHE A 735 15.10 14.65 25.21
C PHE A 735 15.01 14.84 26.74
N GLY A 736 15.39 16.03 27.22
CA GLY A 736 15.22 16.50 28.58
C GLY A 736 13.75 16.71 29.01
N ARG A 737 12.85 16.93 28.05
CA ARG A 737 11.47 17.36 28.29
C ARG A 737 10.56 16.18 28.65
N SER A 738 9.53 16.44 29.46
CA SER A 738 8.61 15.40 29.98
C SER A 738 7.84 14.71 28.87
N GLU A 739 7.29 15.49 27.95
CA GLU A 739 6.49 15.05 26.81
C GLU A 739 7.29 14.13 25.88
N VAL A 740 8.58 14.44 25.66
CA VAL A 740 9.47 13.60 24.85
C VAL A 740 9.82 12.30 25.58
N ARG A 741 10.05 12.34 26.89
CA ARG A 741 10.36 11.14 27.68
C ARG A 741 9.22 10.13 27.71
N GLN A 742 7.98 10.60 27.75
CA GLN A 742 6.79 9.74 27.79
C GLN A 742 6.61 8.93 26.49
N LEU A 743 7.24 9.36 25.39
CA LEU A 743 7.22 8.68 24.09
C LEU A 743 8.37 7.67 23.93
N LEU A 744 9.34 7.64 24.84
CA LEU A 744 10.42 6.66 24.80
C LEU A 744 9.94 5.30 25.33
N PRO A 745 10.56 4.17 24.92
CA PRO A 745 10.18 2.85 25.40
C PRO A 745 10.18 2.76 26.92
N ARG A 746 9.08 2.26 27.50
CA ARG A 746 8.88 2.22 28.96
C ARG A 746 9.92 1.40 29.71
N TRP A 747 10.52 0.41 29.06
CA TRP A 747 11.56 -0.43 29.67
C TRP A 747 12.93 0.26 29.74
N TRP A 748 13.12 1.42 29.10
CA TRP A 748 14.38 2.16 29.18
C TRP A 748 14.51 2.89 30.51
N THR A 749 15.61 2.62 31.23
CA THR A 749 16.02 3.47 32.35
C THR A 749 16.86 4.64 31.83
N VAL A 750 16.20 5.78 31.59
CA VAL A 750 16.84 6.96 31.00
C VAL A 750 17.62 7.74 32.06
N ARG A 751 18.95 7.72 31.95
CA ARG A 751 19.86 8.54 32.75
C ARG A 751 20.10 9.86 32.07
N SER A 752 20.48 10.87 32.85
CA SER A 752 20.66 12.20 32.32
C SER A 752 22.01 12.76 32.68
N CYS A 753 22.66 13.26 31.64
CA CYS A 753 24.01 13.74 31.65
C CYS A 753 24.01 15.24 31.34
N ARG A 754 24.91 15.96 32.00
CA ARG A 754 25.31 17.31 31.59
C ARG A 754 26.76 17.24 31.14
N LEU A 755 27.03 17.69 29.92
CA LEU A 755 28.39 17.81 29.41
C LEU A 755 29.05 19.06 30.00
N ALA A 756 30.35 19.00 30.28
CA ALA A 756 31.15 20.19 30.55
C ALA A 756 31.37 20.90 29.21
N LEU A 757 30.59 21.94 28.93
CA LEU A 757 30.70 22.67 27.67
C LEU A 757 31.93 23.58 27.71
N PRO A 758 32.80 23.55 26.67
CA PRO A 758 33.89 24.50 26.57
C PRO A 758 33.34 25.94 26.42
N PRO A 759 34.11 26.97 26.83
CA PRO A 759 33.75 28.36 26.54
C PRO A 759 33.58 28.55 25.02
N PRO A 760 32.67 29.43 24.58
CA PRO A 760 32.46 29.67 23.15
C PRO A 760 33.79 30.03 22.47
N GLU A 761 34.14 29.30 21.40
CA GLU A 761 35.31 29.62 20.58
C GLU A 761 35.10 31.02 19.96
N PRO A 762 36.13 31.89 19.91
CA PRO A 762 36.01 33.17 19.25
C PRO A 762 35.63 32.94 17.78
N GLU A 763 34.56 33.60 17.32
CA GLU A 763 34.10 33.51 15.95
C GLU A 763 35.26 33.87 15.01
N ALA A 764 35.69 32.93 14.17
CA ALA A 764 36.53 33.25 13.04
C ALA A 764 35.72 34.20 12.14
N GLU A 765 36.25 35.39 11.87
CA GLU A 765 35.66 36.38 10.96
C GLU A 765 35.29 35.72 9.64
N ASN A 766 34.02 35.37 9.50
CA ASN A 766 33.48 34.83 8.28
C ASN A 766 33.28 36.04 7.35
N SER A 767 34.07 36.12 6.28
CA SER A 767 33.97 37.11 5.22
C SER A 767 32.66 36.93 4.44
N ALA A 768 31.53 37.30 5.05
CA ALA A 768 30.29 37.53 4.35
C ALA A 768 30.46 38.78 3.44
N PRO A 769 29.96 38.76 2.19
CA PRO A 769 29.99 39.95 1.35
C PRO A 769 29.17 41.06 2.03
N ARG A 770 29.81 42.22 2.26
CA ARG A 770 29.19 43.41 2.81
C ARG A 770 27.92 43.73 2.02
N LYS A 771 26.75 43.62 2.66
CA LYS A 771 25.50 44.20 2.15
C LYS A 771 25.69 45.71 2.01
N ALA A 772 25.35 46.24 0.83
CA ALA A 772 25.32 47.68 0.58
C ALA A 772 24.34 48.36 1.56
N PRO A 773 24.64 49.60 2.01
CA PRO A 773 23.81 50.30 2.98
C PRO A 773 22.43 50.66 2.39
N VAL A 774 21.38 50.30 3.13
CA VAL A 774 19.99 50.71 2.89
C VAL A 774 19.86 52.22 3.21
N PRO A 775 19.24 53.04 2.34
CA PRO A 775 19.05 54.46 2.61
C PRO A 775 18.03 54.69 3.75
N PRO A 776 18.17 55.76 4.56
CA PRO A 776 17.35 55.97 5.74
C PRO A 776 15.89 56.26 5.39
N ALA A 777 15.00 55.65 6.19
CA ALA A 777 13.55 55.76 6.07
C ALA A 777 13.07 57.22 6.28
N ARG A 778 12.21 57.69 5.38
CA ARG A 778 11.48 58.96 5.51
C ARG A 778 10.50 58.88 6.69
N GLN A 779 10.58 59.87 7.58
CA GLN A 779 9.63 60.12 8.67
C GLN A 779 8.21 60.35 8.11
N ARG A 780 7.21 59.63 8.64
CA ARG A 780 5.79 59.94 8.47
C ARG A 780 5.34 60.84 9.63
N PRO A 781 4.49 61.86 9.40
CA PRO A 781 4.10 62.82 10.43
C PRO A 781 3.06 62.26 11.41
N ALA A 782 3.09 62.81 12.63
CA ALA A 782 2.24 62.46 13.77
C ALA A 782 0.75 62.75 13.53
N ARG A 783 -0.12 61.85 13.99
CA ARG A 783 -1.57 62.09 14.14
C ARG A 783 -1.87 62.66 15.54
N PRO A 784 -2.84 63.58 15.69
CA PRO A 784 -3.12 64.24 16.97
C PRO A 784 -3.97 63.38 17.92
N LYS A 785 -3.82 63.65 19.22
CA LYS A 785 -4.51 63.02 20.36
C LYS A 785 -6.03 63.32 20.34
N PRO A 786 -6.89 62.40 20.85
CA PRO A 786 -8.26 62.74 21.22
C PRO A 786 -8.37 63.13 22.70
N GLU A 787 -9.10 64.22 22.95
CA GLU A 787 -9.59 64.69 24.24
C GLU A 787 -10.78 63.88 24.76
N GLN A 788 -11.00 63.97 26.07
CA GLN A 788 -12.10 63.39 26.85
C GLN A 788 -13.47 63.96 26.45
N ALA A 789 -14.51 63.12 26.46
CA ALA A 789 -15.87 63.52 26.83
C ALA A 789 -16.73 62.32 27.23
N GLN A 790 -17.57 62.55 28.24
CA GLN A 790 -18.54 61.66 28.87
C GLN A 790 -19.83 61.50 28.04
N GLY A 791 -20.65 60.50 28.42
CA GLY A 791 -22.08 60.39 28.05
C GLY A 791 -22.40 59.03 27.40
N GLU A 792 -22.91 58.05 28.16
CA GLU A 792 -24.33 57.78 28.44
C GLU A 792 -25.11 57.11 27.28
N LEU A 793 -25.74 55.96 27.63
CA LEU A 793 -26.93 55.34 27.03
C LEU A 793 -26.74 54.77 25.60
N GLY A 794 -27.18 53.59 25.20
CA GLY A 794 -28.06 52.57 25.75
C GLY A 794 -28.60 51.74 24.58
N PHE A 795 -28.96 50.47 24.85
CA PHE A 795 -29.93 49.62 24.13
C PHE A 795 -29.63 49.00 22.75
N ASN A 796 -29.84 47.66 22.77
CA ASN A 796 -30.48 46.75 21.80
C ASN A 796 -29.70 46.16 20.61
N ASP A 797 -29.52 44.82 20.73
CA ASP A 797 -29.99 43.75 19.84
C ASP A 797 -30.09 44.02 18.33
N PHE A 798 -29.29 43.29 17.55
CA PHE A 798 -29.75 42.18 16.69
C PHE A 798 -28.58 41.26 16.32
#